data_AF-A0A8S1ELT6-F1
#
_entry.id   AF-A0A8S1ELT6-F1
#
_cell.length_a   1.000
_cell.length_b   1.000
_cell.length_c   1.000
_cell.angle_alpha   90.00
_cell.angle_beta   90.00
_cell.angle_gamma   90.00
#
_symmetry.space_group_name_H-M   'P 1'
#
loop_
_entity.id
_entity.type
_entity.pdbx_description
1 polymer ?
#
loop_
_entity_poly.entity_id
_entity_poly.type
_entity_poly.pdbx_seq_one_letter_code
_entity_poly.pdbx_strand_id
1 'polypeptide(L)'
;MDGEKLNLDNIIARLLEVRGSKPGKNVQLTESEIKGLCQKSREIFLSQPILLELEAPLKICGDVHGQYYDLLRLFEYGGFPPESNYLFLGDYVDRGKQSLETICLLLAYKIKYPENFFLLRGNHECASINRIYGFYDECKRRYNIKLWKTFTDCFNCLPVAAIIDEKIFCCHGGLSPDLQSMEQIRRIMRPTDVPDQGLLCDLLWSDPDKDVTGWGENDRGVSFTFGPEVVGKFLHKHDLDLICRAHQVVEDGYEFFAKRQLVTLFSAPNYCGEFDNAGSMMTVDETLMCSFQILKPADKKKFPYGGGVGSNRPVTPPRNAPAAQAKKGMKNAISKVHIDTHPTEQAIVVRFENKIGSSSQISSRSRAASANLKQNAQKIINLKDLNANVDIQSLCNLILQKCPFVPTSSRSELEQALYYLQKRGNQRMSTRSRSSSAVSLERRQMTPINVELERVDEYIEYFYGETAVEKNKGAMAICELSKIESNLPAMVENETLVGALSRVFREDWKRSFDVATNIMSTFVNFSRFSKYHPVLLHHKIGSLCVLAIDHESKRYDSWILEIKKADGDTAKKLRIAIRKQSSLLAACVTLLTNLAVDINVELKMVRRDLVQLLIKCLQMSLESQNSLTLASIRLLLKLSIFEENKLVMEHHGVVEKLVKLFPIQDADLRKVTIKLLFNFSFEPKNVPKMVDGGLVTHIASLIEDDNKALNVLYLLSCNDDAKAMLAFTDAIQLLMRDVLSGQGSEVTKAVLLNTCIEKRNAQLVCGPDGQGLDLLMDLALSSRDLMIVKVVRAIAAHDGQTQNMFLKWVPKLLEIAMADGLDSSESKSSFALECMGTIAELRVAPWAKLLKEHHMIPWMQELLQYEFEEPGEQSVMNDRKPLQLQVVIASGTMARQLEAARSLIPLIDTFIALLQSTQIDDEFVVQLLFVFLQLLRHKELAERLMGAESALGAHMIDLMHDANAAVREICDNALLIMEEHSHDWARRIAGERFKWHNAQWLEMVEREANGNGMYDDEDYGADLNFDHFDDGFDINEPIF
;
A
#
# COMPACT_ATOMS: atom_id res chain seq x y z
N MET A 1 -20.59 26.95 -43.77
CA MET A 1 -19.31 27.50 -43.28
C MET A 1 -18.26 26.60 -43.89
N ASP A 2 -17.57 27.09 -44.91
CA ASP A 2 -16.52 26.31 -45.56
C ASP A 2 -15.37 26.10 -44.58
N GLY A 3 -14.91 24.84 -44.48
CA GLY A 3 -14.07 24.41 -43.37
C GLY A 3 -12.64 24.93 -43.48
N GLU A 4 -12.10 25.42 -42.36
CA GLU A 4 -10.65 25.43 -42.16
C GLU A 4 -10.14 24.00 -42.35
N LYS A 5 -9.27 23.80 -43.33
CA LYS A 5 -8.72 22.49 -43.67
C LYS A 5 -7.82 22.04 -42.52
N LEU A 6 -8.25 21.03 -41.76
CA LEU A 6 -7.56 20.53 -40.57
C LEU A 6 -6.08 20.21 -40.89
N ASN A 7 -5.16 20.95 -40.29
CA ASN A 7 -3.73 20.81 -40.55
C ASN A 7 -3.14 19.69 -39.67
N LEU A 8 -3.34 18.44 -40.10
CA LEU A 8 -2.89 17.23 -39.39
C LEU A 8 -1.38 17.23 -39.13
N ASP A 9 -0.57 17.68 -40.09
CA ASP A 9 0.89 17.72 -39.93
C ASP A 9 1.32 18.67 -38.81
N ASN A 10 0.66 19.83 -38.68
CA ASN A 10 0.92 20.75 -37.58
C ASN A 10 0.48 20.18 -36.22
N ILE A 11 -0.67 19.50 -36.17
CA ILE A 11 -1.18 18.86 -34.95
C ILE A 11 -0.23 17.75 -34.49
N ILE A 12 0.17 16.85 -35.39
CA ILE A 12 1.13 15.77 -35.10
C ILE A 12 2.48 16.36 -34.68
N ALA A 13 3.00 17.37 -35.38
CA ALA A 13 4.26 18.02 -35.01
C ALA A 13 4.23 18.62 -33.59
N ARG A 14 3.16 19.31 -33.20
CA ARG A 14 2.98 19.88 -31.84
C ARG A 14 2.85 18.81 -30.76
N LEU A 15 2.20 17.69 -31.09
CA LEU A 15 2.10 16.52 -30.21
C LEU A 15 3.50 15.89 -30.02
N LEU A 16 4.25 15.67 -31.10
CA LEU A 16 5.60 15.10 -31.07
C LEU A 16 6.70 16.05 -30.54
N GLU A 17 6.44 17.35 -30.39
CA GLU A 17 7.39 18.36 -29.88
C GLU A 17 7.73 18.15 -28.39
N VAL A 18 6.90 17.42 -27.64
CA VAL A 18 7.15 17.14 -26.22
C VAL A 18 8.00 15.88 -25.98
N ARG A 19 8.45 15.18 -27.03
CA ARG A 19 9.47 14.12 -26.91
C ARG A 19 10.73 14.67 -26.23
N GLY A 20 11.31 13.90 -25.32
CA GLY A 20 12.43 14.33 -24.47
C GLY A 20 12.14 15.48 -23.49
N SER A 21 10.92 16.06 -23.47
CA SER A 21 10.51 16.99 -22.41
C SER A 21 10.11 16.22 -21.15
N LYS A 22 10.12 16.91 -20.00
CA LYS A 22 9.64 16.32 -18.74
C LYS A 22 8.18 15.82 -18.88
N PRO A 23 7.87 14.57 -18.46
CA PRO A 23 6.52 14.02 -18.47
C PRO A 23 5.50 14.96 -17.79
N GLY A 24 4.29 15.04 -18.34
CA GLY A 24 3.25 15.97 -17.89
C GLY A 24 3.25 17.34 -18.59
N LYS A 25 4.09 17.57 -19.60
CA LYS A 25 4.02 18.78 -20.46
C LYS A 25 2.79 18.68 -21.36
N ASN A 26 1.74 19.41 -21.00
CA ASN A 26 0.52 19.50 -21.80
C ASN A 26 0.77 20.13 -23.17
N VAL A 27 0.17 19.57 -24.21
CA VAL A 27 0.11 20.15 -25.55
C VAL A 27 -1.19 20.94 -25.67
N GLN A 28 -1.09 22.20 -26.10
CA GLN A 28 -2.27 23.02 -26.37
C GLN A 28 -2.81 22.66 -27.76
N LEU A 29 -4.05 22.20 -27.81
CA LEU A 29 -4.85 22.04 -29.03
C LEU A 29 -6.11 22.90 -28.88
N THR A 30 -6.66 23.41 -29.98
CA THR A 30 -7.91 24.16 -29.95
C THR A 30 -9.11 23.20 -29.92
N GLU A 31 -10.22 23.65 -29.34
CA GLU A 31 -11.48 22.88 -29.37
C GLU A 31 -11.96 22.60 -30.80
N SER A 32 -11.59 23.46 -31.78
CA SER A 32 -11.89 23.25 -33.20
C SER A 32 -11.06 22.10 -33.79
N GLU A 33 -9.75 22.08 -33.56
CA GLU A 33 -8.85 21.01 -34.01
C GLU A 33 -9.30 19.65 -33.45
N ILE A 34 -9.59 19.57 -32.15
CA ILE A 34 -10.03 18.31 -31.51
C ILE A 34 -11.36 17.83 -32.08
N LYS A 35 -12.35 18.71 -32.27
CA LYS A 35 -13.62 18.33 -32.92
C LYS A 35 -13.42 17.87 -34.35
N GLY A 36 -12.51 18.52 -35.10
CA GLY A 36 -12.13 18.11 -36.44
C GLY A 36 -11.55 16.70 -36.48
N LEU A 37 -10.66 16.36 -35.54
CA LEU A 37 -10.11 15.00 -35.38
C LEU A 37 -11.23 13.98 -35.13
N CYS A 38 -12.09 14.21 -34.13
CA CYS A 38 -13.19 13.29 -33.80
C CYS A 38 -14.18 13.11 -34.97
N GLN A 39 -14.52 14.19 -35.67
CA GLN A 39 -15.44 14.14 -36.83
C GLN A 39 -14.83 13.36 -38.00
N LYS A 40 -13.56 13.62 -38.37
CA LYS A 40 -12.90 12.91 -39.46
C LYS A 40 -12.63 11.45 -39.15
N SER A 41 -12.18 11.15 -37.93
CA SER A 41 -11.99 9.75 -37.51
C SER A 41 -13.31 8.98 -37.50
N ARG A 42 -14.40 9.61 -37.05
CA ARG A 42 -15.75 9.02 -37.08
C ARG A 42 -16.22 8.69 -38.49
N GLU A 43 -15.96 9.54 -39.49
CA GLU A 43 -16.24 9.23 -40.90
C GLU A 43 -15.48 7.98 -41.36
N ILE A 44 -14.18 7.89 -41.03
CA ILE A 44 -13.33 6.75 -41.40
C ILE A 44 -13.80 5.46 -40.71
N PHE A 45 -14.01 5.48 -39.40
CA PHE A 45 -14.43 4.28 -38.66
C PHE A 45 -15.78 3.74 -39.13
N LEU A 46 -16.73 4.60 -39.52
CA LEU A 46 -18.01 4.17 -40.09
C LEU A 46 -17.90 3.65 -41.52
N SER A 47 -16.85 4.00 -42.26
CA SER A 47 -16.58 3.48 -43.61
C SER A 47 -15.86 2.13 -43.59
N GLN A 48 -15.03 1.86 -42.57
CA GLN A 48 -14.37 0.57 -42.35
C GLN A 48 -15.33 -0.43 -41.67
N PRO A 49 -15.17 -1.75 -41.86
CA PRO A 49 -15.98 -2.75 -41.17
C PRO A 49 -15.76 -2.75 -39.65
N ILE A 50 -16.65 -3.37 -38.87
CA ILE A 50 -16.51 -3.45 -37.40
C ILE A 50 -15.57 -4.58 -36.94
N LEU A 51 -15.49 -5.63 -37.75
CA LEU A 51 -14.43 -6.62 -37.74
C LEU A 51 -13.46 -6.21 -38.85
N LEU A 52 -12.26 -5.78 -38.50
CA LEU A 52 -11.23 -5.43 -39.48
C LEU A 52 -10.58 -6.71 -40.05
N GLU A 53 -10.19 -6.67 -41.31
CA GLU A 53 -9.43 -7.71 -41.98
C GLU A 53 -8.13 -7.03 -42.46
N LEU A 54 -6.98 -7.49 -41.96
CA LEU A 54 -5.69 -6.80 -42.01
C LEU A 54 -4.59 -7.74 -42.51
N GLU A 55 -3.54 -7.17 -43.11
CA GLU A 55 -2.36 -7.88 -43.63
C GLU A 55 -1.11 -7.51 -42.82
N ALA A 56 -0.23 -8.49 -42.56
CA ALA A 56 1.10 -8.27 -42.02
C ALA A 56 2.05 -7.66 -43.09
N PRO A 57 3.13 -6.96 -42.68
CA PRO A 57 3.65 -6.80 -41.33
C PRO A 57 2.99 -5.65 -40.57
N LEU A 58 2.71 -5.85 -39.28
CA LEU A 58 2.17 -4.80 -38.40
C LEU A 58 2.52 -5.01 -36.92
N LYS A 59 2.35 -3.94 -36.12
CA LYS A 59 2.64 -3.92 -34.69
C LYS A 59 1.36 -3.79 -33.87
N ILE A 60 1.15 -4.72 -32.94
CA ILE A 60 -0.02 -4.78 -32.07
C ILE A 60 0.33 -4.20 -30.69
N CYS A 61 -0.48 -3.23 -30.25
CA CYS A 61 -0.35 -2.53 -28.98
C CYS A 61 -1.60 -2.76 -28.12
N GLY A 62 -1.42 -3.08 -26.84
CA GLY A 62 -2.49 -3.18 -25.85
C GLY A 62 -2.82 -1.83 -25.21
N ASP A 63 -3.32 -1.90 -23.98
CA ASP A 63 -3.73 -0.77 -23.14
C ASP A 63 -2.67 0.36 -23.02
N VAL A 64 -3.14 1.61 -23.01
CA VAL A 64 -2.29 2.81 -22.87
C VAL A 64 -2.74 3.74 -21.73
N HIS A 65 -4.02 3.77 -21.38
CA HIS A 65 -4.62 4.53 -20.26
C HIS A 65 -4.00 5.92 -20.06
N GLY A 66 -3.99 6.76 -21.10
CA GLY A 66 -3.52 8.15 -20.99
C GLY A 66 -2.04 8.34 -20.61
N GLN A 67 -1.19 7.29 -20.63
CA GLN A 67 0.27 7.38 -20.44
C GLN A 67 0.97 7.91 -21.70
N TYR A 68 0.68 9.17 -22.04
CA TYR A 68 1.13 9.79 -23.28
C TYR A 68 2.65 9.74 -23.51
N TYR A 69 3.45 9.89 -22.45
CA TYR A 69 4.91 9.82 -22.54
C TYR A 69 5.40 8.42 -22.95
N ASP A 70 4.78 7.36 -22.42
CA ASP A 70 5.14 5.99 -22.76
C ASP A 70 4.61 5.60 -24.15
N LEU A 71 3.48 6.15 -24.60
CA LEU A 71 3.06 6.05 -26.01
C LEU A 71 4.09 6.68 -26.97
N LEU A 72 4.71 7.82 -26.61
CA LEU A 72 5.77 8.41 -27.43
C LEU A 72 7.00 7.48 -27.48
N ARG A 73 7.39 6.88 -26.36
CA ARG A 73 8.46 5.87 -26.30
C ARG A 73 8.11 4.63 -27.13
N LEU A 74 6.86 4.19 -27.12
CA LEU A 74 6.37 3.05 -27.91
C LEU A 74 6.62 3.26 -29.41
N PHE A 75 6.37 4.48 -29.92
CA PHE A 75 6.70 4.84 -31.31
C PHE A 75 8.20 5.05 -31.55
N GLU A 76 8.98 5.44 -30.54
CA GLU A 76 10.45 5.52 -30.66
C GLU A 76 11.11 4.14 -30.79
N TYR A 77 10.61 3.13 -30.09
CA TYR A 77 11.02 1.73 -30.25
C TYR A 77 10.42 1.09 -31.52
N GLY A 78 9.14 1.38 -31.79
CA GLY A 78 8.39 0.73 -32.85
C GLY A 78 8.58 1.30 -34.24
N GLY A 79 9.05 2.54 -34.38
CA GLY A 79 9.00 3.29 -35.63
C GLY A 79 7.73 4.12 -35.74
N PHE A 80 7.81 5.31 -36.33
CA PHE A 80 6.65 6.17 -36.50
C PHE A 80 5.81 5.75 -37.73
N PRO A 81 4.51 6.08 -37.81
CA PRO A 81 3.76 5.95 -39.05
C PRO A 81 4.17 7.01 -40.09
N PRO A 82 4.36 6.64 -41.37
CA PRO A 82 3.94 5.39 -42.01
C PRO A 82 5.06 4.34 -42.13
N GLU A 83 6.23 4.54 -41.53
CA GLU A 83 7.34 3.58 -41.55
C GLU A 83 7.04 2.27 -40.80
N SER A 84 5.95 2.22 -40.03
CA SER A 84 5.41 0.99 -39.43
C SER A 84 3.88 1.02 -39.36
N ASN A 85 3.26 -0.13 -39.64
CA ASN A 85 1.81 -0.35 -39.51
C ASN A 85 1.47 -0.69 -38.06
N TYR A 86 0.30 -0.26 -37.59
CA TYR A 86 -0.13 -0.41 -36.19
C TYR A 86 -1.58 -0.86 -36.05
N LEU A 87 -1.82 -1.77 -35.12
CA LEU A 87 -3.13 -2.10 -34.55
C LEU A 87 -3.09 -1.85 -33.05
N PHE A 88 -3.92 -0.94 -32.54
CA PHE A 88 -4.14 -0.83 -31.09
C PHE A 88 -5.45 -1.51 -30.69
N LEU A 89 -5.44 -2.21 -29.56
CA LEU A 89 -6.53 -3.07 -29.10
C LEU A 89 -7.60 -2.32 -28.27
N GLY A 90 -7.26 -1.24 -27.58
CA GLY A 90 -8.21 -0.43 -26.83
C GLY A 90 -7.57 0.39 -25.71
N ASP A 91 -8.42 0.99 -24.87
CA ASP A 91 -8.10 1.66 -23.61
C ASP A 91 -7.01 2.73 -23.76
N TYR A 92 -7.37 3.78 -24.51
CA TYR A 92 -6.50 4.91 -24.83
C TYR A 92 -6.53 6.01 -23.76
N VAL A 93 -7.63 6.11 -23.03
CA VAL A 93 -7.98 7.21 -22.13
C VAL A 93 -8.21 6.71 -20.70
N ASP A 94 -8.38 7.65 -19.77
CA ASP A 94 -8.49 7.45 -18.32
C ASP A 94 -7.18 7.13 -17.61
N ARG A 95 -7.23 7.21 -16.27
CA ARG A 95 -6.18 6.91 -15.27
C ARG A 95 -4.88 7.70 -15.42
N GLY A 96 -4.22 7.67 -16.58
CA GLY A 96 -3.07 8.48 -16.92
C GLY A 96 -3.40 9.96 -17.15
N LYS A 97 -2.38 10.79 -16.94
CA LYS A 97 -2.51 12.26 -16.76
C LYS A 97 -2.75 13.06 -18.05
N GLN A 98 -2.61 12.44 -19.22
CA GLN A 98 -2.59 13.10 -20.54
C GLN A 98 -3.44 12.34 -21.57
N SER A 99 -4.64 11.91 -21.17
CA SER A 99 -5.55 11.16 -22.04
C SER A 99 -5.92 11.94 -23.30
N LEU A 100 -6.10 13.26 -23.20
CA LEU A 100 -6.37 14.13 -24.35
C LEU A 100 -5.26 14.12 -25.40
N GLU A 101 -3.99 14.23 -25.00
CA GLU A 101 -2.86 14.13 -25.93
C GLU A 101 -2.75 12.72 -26.56
N THR A 102 -2.92 11.67 -25.74
CA THR A 102 -2.91 10.27 -26.21
C THR A 102 -3.92 10.04 -27.32
N ILE A 103 -5.21 10.29 -27.06
CA ILE A 103 -6.24 10.02 -28.07
C ILE A 103 -6.13 10.97 -29.27
N CYS A 104 -5.74 12.23 -29.09
CA CYS A 104 -5.58 13.16 -30.22
C CYS A 104 -4.44 12.73 -31.17
N LEU A 105 -3.35 12.16 -30.65
CA LEU A 105 -2.26 11.63 -31.47
C LEU A 105 -2.72 10.39 -32.27
N LEU A 106 -3.39 9.44 -31.61
CA LEU A 106 -3.90 8.22 -32.25
C LEU A 106 -4.94 8.55 -33.34
N LEU A 107 -5.88 9.46 -33.07
CA LEU A 107 -6.85 9.91 -34.07
C LEU A 107 -6.19 10.68 -35.22
N ALA A 108 -5.16 11.49 -34.95
CA ALA A 108 -4.44 12.20 -36.01
C ALA A 108 -3.69 11.24 -36.96
N TYR A 109 -3.04 10.20 -36.43
CA TYR A 109 -2.45 9.14 -37.25
C TYR A 109 -3.53 8.34 -38.00
N LYS A 110 -4.66 8.02 -37.38
CA LYS A 110 -5.76 7.31 -38.06
C LYS A 110 -6.30 8.09 -39.27
N ILE A 111 -6.40 9.42 -39.18
CA ILE A 111 -6.86 10.24 -40.31
C ILE A 111 -5.79 10.36 -41.39
N LYS A 112 -4.51 10.44 -41.00
CA LYS A 112 -3.39 10.61 -41.95
C LYS A 112 -3.04 9.31 -42.69
N TYR A 113 -3.14 8.17 -42.03
CA TYR A 113 -2.77 6.84 -42.55
C TYR A 113 -3.87 5.80 -42.27
N PRO A 114 -5.08 5.95 -42.85
CA PRO A 114 -6.25 5.14 -42.51
C PRO A 114 -6.10 3.64 -42.82
N GLU A 115 -5.19 3.29 -43.74
CA GLU A 115 -4.89 1.92 -44.18
C GLU A 115 -3.57 1.36 -43.58
N ASN A 116 -2.93 2.09 -42.66
CA ASN A 116 -1.70 1.65 -41.96
C ASN A 116 -1.85 1.73 -40.43
N PHE A 117 -2.81 2.51 -39.95
CA PHE A 117 -3.04 2.77 -38.53
C PHE A 117 -4.46 2.35 -38.16
N PHE A 118 -4.60 1.38 -37.28
CA PHE A 118 -5.86 0.74 -36.91
C PHE A 118 -6.08 0.84 -35.41
N LEU A 119 -7.33 1.10 -35.02
CA LEU A 119 -7.75 1.31 -33.64
C LEU A 119 -9.01 0.49 -33.41
N LEU A 120 -8.97 -0.43 -32.45
CA LEU A 120 -10.14 -1.09 -31.91
C LEU A 120 -10.72 -0.29 -30.74
N ARG A 121 -11.81 -0.78 -30.16
CA ARG A 121 -12.47 -0.20 -29.01
C ARG A 121 -12.11 -0.98 -27.76
N GLY A 122 -11.69 -0.30 -26.69
CA GLY A 122 -11.63 -0.88 -25.34
C GLY A 122 -12.87 -0.55 -24.51
N ASN A 123 -12.93 -1.07 -23.29
CA ASN A 123 -14.02 -0.78 -22.36
C ASN A 123 -13.92 0.64 -21.77
N HIS A 124 -12.74 1.26 -21.74
CA HIS A 124 -12.56 2.67 -21.40
C HIS A 124 -13.01 3.63 -22.52
N GLU A 125 -13.17 3.17 -23.76
CA GLU A 125 -13.92 3.89 -24.81
C GLU A 125 -15.46 3.81 -24.62
N CYS A 126 -15.94 3.50 -23.41
CA CYS A 126 -17.34 3.58 -23.01
C CYS A 126 -17.64 4.82 -22.12
N ALA A 127 -18.78 5.47 -22.37
CA ALA A 127 -19.19 6.70 -21.68
C ALA A 127 -19.47 6.54 -20.17
N SER A 128 -19.77 5.33 -19.70
CA SER A 128 -19.93 5.03 -18.27
C SER A 128 -18.56 4.95 -17.57
N ILE A 129 -17.60 4.29 -18.21
CA ILE A 129 -16.26 4.02 -17.68
C ILE A 129 -15.40 5.27 -17.66
N ASN A 130 -15.25 5.97 -18.80
CA ASN A 130 -14.44 7.18 -18.87
C ASN A 130 -15.04 8.44 -18.22
N ARG A 131 -16.24 8.28 -17.67
CA ARG A 131 -16.84 9.22 -16.74
C ARG A 131 -16.41 9.01 -15.29
N ILE A 132 -15.96 7.81 -14.93
CA ILE A 132 -15.53 7.42 -13.59
C ILE A 132 -14.01 7.53 -13.48
N TYR A 133 -13.25 7.09 -14.51
CA TYR A 133 -11.79 6.94 -14.42
C TYR A 133 -10.94 8.12 -14.96
N GLY A 134 -11.58 9.25 -15.29
CA GLY A 134 -10.91 10.57 -15.31
C GLY A 134 -11.00 11.37 -16.60
N PHE A 135 -11.16 10.77 -17.77
CA PHE A 135 -11.13 11.47 -19.07
C PHE A 135 -12.27 12.51 -19.20
N TYR A 136 -13.46 12.20 -18.68
CA TYR A 136 -14.57 13.15 -18.57
C TYR A 136 -14.17 14.43 -17.82
N ASP A 137 -13.52 14.28 -16.66
CA ASP A 137 -13.11 15.43 -15.87
C ASP A 137 -11.88 16.12 -16.46
N GLU A 138 -11.00 15.42 -17.19
CA GLU A 138 -9.93 16.05 -17.98
C GLU A 138 -10.50 16.96 -19.08
N CYS A 139 -11.42 16.42 -19.91
CA CYS A 139 -12.13 17.16 -20.95
C CYS A 139 -12.89 18.37 -20.38
N LYS A 140 -13.61 18.18 -19.27
CA LYS A 140 -14.39 19.22 -18.58
C LYS A 140 -13.53 20.28 -17.88
N ARG A 141 -12.30 19.93 -17.46
CA ARG A 141 -11.35 20.85 -16.82
C ARG A 141 -10.55 21.67 -17.84
N ARG A 142 -10.11 21.05 -18.94
CA ARG A 142 -9.29 21.70 -19.97
C ARG A 142 -10.12 22.43 -21.03
N TYR A 143 -11.31 21.91 -21.35
CA TYR A 143 -12.22 22.47 -22.35
C TYR A 143 -13.65 22.54 -21.79
N ASN A 144 -14.53 21.61 -22.18
CA ASN A 144 -15.92 21.56 -21.72
C ASN A 144 -16.56 20.18 -21.93
N ILE A 145 -17.74 19.98 -21.33
CA ILE A 145 -18.49 18.71 -21.38
C ILE A 145 -18.99 18.36 -22.79
N LYS A 146 -19.20 19.33 -23.69
CA LYS A 146 -19.61 19.03 -25.08
C LYS A 146 -18.48 18.36 -25.85
N LEU A 147 -17.22 18.70 -25.55
CA LEU A 147 -16.07 18.05 -26.17
C LEU A 147 -15.95 16.58 -25.77
N TRP A 148 -16.16 16.25 -24.49
CA TRP A 148 -16.24 14.85 -24.04
C TRP A 148 -17.33 14.07 -24.80
N LYS A 149 -18.52 14.66 -25.00
CA LYS A 149 -19.57 14.03 -25.82
C LYS A 149 -19.10 13.80 -27.26
N THR A 150 -18.35 14.73 -27.85
CA THR A 150 -17.79 14.55 -29.21
C THR A 150 -16.78 13.38 -29.27
N PHE A 151 -16.03 13.11 -28.20
CA PHE A 151 -15.24 11.89 -28.09
C PHE A 151 -16.12 10.64 -27.97
N THR A 152 -17.15 10.66 -27.11
CA THR A 152 -18.12 9.55 -27.00
C THR A 152 -18.77 9.22 -28.35
N ASP A 153 -19.23 10.24 -29.09
CA ASP A 153 -19.83 10.08 -30.43
C ASP A 153 -18.86 9.46 -31.45
N CYS A 154 -17.54 9.65 -31.25
CA CYS A 154 -16.47 9.06 -32.05
C CYS A 154 -16.17 7.61 -31.61
N PHE A 155 -16.03 7.37 -30.30
CA PHE A 155 -15.79 6.06 -29.70
C PHE A 155 -16.90 5.05 -29.99
N ASN A 156 -18.16 5.51 -30.01
CA ASN A 156 -19.31 4.70 -30.40
C ASN A 156 -19.24 4.19 -31.86
N CYS A 157 -18.29 4.69 -32.66
CA CYS A 157 -18.05 4.27 -34.04
C CYS A 157 -16.83 3.36 -34.20
N LEU A 158 -16.03 3.09 -33.17
CA LEU A 158 -14.82 2.27 -33.31
C LEU A 158 -15.15 0.80 -33.72
N PRO A 159 -14.29 0.16 -34.54
CA PRO A 159 -14.24 -1.30 -34.70
C PRO A 159 -13.99 -2.00 -33.34
N VAL A 160 -14.33 -3.28 -33.20
CA VAL A 160 -14.24 -4.01 -31.92
C VAL A 160 -13.38 -5.27 -31.97
N ALA A 161 -13.04 -5.72 -33.17
CA ALA A 161 -12.15 -6.85 -33.39
C ALA A 161 -11.42 -6.70 -34.73
N ALA A 162 -10.34 -7.45 -34.91
CA ALA A 162 -9.63 -7.61 -36.18
C ALA A 162 -9.26 -9.07 -36.42
N ILE A 163 -8.99 -9.41 -37.68
CA ILE A 163 -8.32 -10.65 -38.09
C ILE A 163 -7.11 -10.24 -38.94
N ILE A 164 -5.93 -10.78 -38.63
CA ILE A 164 -4.69 -10.56 -39.38
C ILE A 164 -4.38 -11.82 -40.19
N ASP A 165 -4.21 -11.66 -41.50
CA ASP A 165 -3.93 -12.71 -42.51
C ASP A 165 -4.75 -13.99 -42.33
N GLU A 166 -6.04 -13.83 -42.03
CA GLU A 166 -6.98 -14.93 -41.76
C GLU A 166 -6.59 -15.86 -40.60
N LYS A 167 -5.54 -15.57 -39.82
CA LYS A 167 -4.95 -16.47 -38.80
C LYS A 167 -4.90 -15.95 -37.36
N ILE A 168 -4.79 -14.65 -37.14
CA ILE A 168 -4.72 -14.08 -35.78
C ILE A 168 -5.99 -13.26 -35.49
N PHE A 169 -6.81 -13.68 -34.54
CA PHE A 169 -7.98 -12.90 -34.09
C PHE A 169 -7.60 -11.94 -32.96
N CYS A 170 -7.99 -10.67 -33.10
CA CYS A 170 -7.65 -9.62 -32.14
C CYS A 170 -8.92 -8.97 -31.55
N CYS A 171 -8.95 -8.75 -30.24
CA CYS A 171 -9.99 -7.98 -29.54
C CYS A 171 -9.39 -7.26 -28.31
N HIS A 172 -10.22 -6.55 -27.52
CA HIS A 172 -9.76 -5.89 -26.28
C HIS A 172 -9.84 -6.84 -25.07
N GLY A 173 -11.06 -7.25 -24.74
CA GLY A 173 -11.35 -8.22 -23.67
C GLY A 173 -11.05 -9.64 -24.14
N GLY A 174 -12.07 -10.39 -24.56
CA GLY A 174 -11.86 -11.79 -24.91
C GLY A 174 -12.96 -12.38 -25.75
N LEU A 175 -13.31 -13.64 -25.47
CA LEU A 175 -14.34 -14.38 -26.17
C LEU A 175 -15.72 -14.22 -25.49
N SER A 176 -16.79 -14.39 -26.26
CA SER A 176 -18.17 -14.43 -25.75
C SER A 176 -18.76 -15.84 -25.86
N PRO A 177 -19.59 -16.31 -24.91
CA PRO A 177 -20.36 -17.54 -25.09
C PRO A 177 -21.33 -17.45 -26.29
N ASP A 178 -21.79 -16.24 -26.61
CA ASP A 178 -22.62 -15.97 -27.78
C ASP A 178 -21.85 -16.03 -29.10
N LEU A 179 -20.50 -15.95 -29.09
CA LEU A 179 -19.69 -15.90 -30.31
C LEU A 179 -19.56 -17.28 -30.95
N GLN A 180 -20.46 -17.56 -31.90
CA GLN A 180 -20.50 -18.81 -32.65
C GLN A 180 -20.09 -18.64 -34.12
N SER A 181 -20.02 -17.41 -34.63
CA SER A 181 -19.56 -17.07 -35.98
C SER A 181 -19.09 -15.61 -36.04
N MET A 182 -18.03 -15.35 -36.80
CA MET A 182 -17.55 -13.98 -37.10
C MET A 182 -18.64 -13.09 -37.73
N GLU A 183 -19.62 -13.69 -38.40
CA GLU A 183 -20.81 -13.00 -38.90
C GLU A 183 -21.62 -12.28 -37.82
N GLN A 184 -21.57 -12.75 -36.56
CA GLN A 184 -22.23 -12.07 -35.46
C GLN A 184 -21.54 -10.74 -35.11
N ILE A 185 -20.20 -10.70 -35.18
CA ILE A 185 -19.42 -9.47 -35.01
C ILE A 185 -19.72 -8.52 -36.19
N ARG A 186 -19.65 -9.01 -37.43
CA ARG A 186 -19.92 -8.19 -38.65
C ARG A 186 -21.32 -7.55 -38.66
N ARG A 187 -22.30 -8.09 -37.92
CA ARG A 187 -23.68 -7.58 -37.80
C ARG A 187 -23.90 -6.56 -36.68
N ILE A 188 -22.90 -6.28 -35.84
CA ILE A 188 -23.01 -5.24 -34.82
C ILE A 188 -23.10 -3.87 -35.49
N MET A 189 -24.24 -3.21 -35.34
CA MET A 189 -24.50 -1.90 -35.94
C MET A 189 -23.71 -0.80 -35.21
N ARG A 190 -23.18 0.16 -35.98
CA ARG A 190 -22.52 1.38 -35.45
C ARG A 190 -23.18 2.64 -36.01
N PRO A 191 -23.22 3.76 -35.27
CA PRO A 191 -22.69 3.93 -33.92
C PRO A 191 -23.52 3.20 -32.84
N THR A 192 -22.88 2.68 -31.80
CA THR A 192 -23.55 2.05 -30.66
C THR A 192 -22.83 2.34 -29.34
N ASP A 193 -23.60 2.52 -28.26
CA ASP A 193 -23.10 2.38 -26.90
C ASP A 193 -22.82 0.89 -26.59
N VAL A 194 -22.03 0.62 -25.55
CA VAL A 194 -21.77 -0.74 -25.07
C VAL A 194 -22.91 -1.17 -24.14
N PRO A 195 -23.60 -2.30 -24.38
CA PRO A 195 -24.64 -2.82 -23.50
C PRO A 195 -24.04 -3.45 -22.23
N ASP A 196 -24.86 -3.60 -21.19
CA ASP A 196 -24.44 -4.21 -19.91
C ASP A 196 -24.16 -5.73 -20.02
N GLN A 197 -24.57 -6.39 -21.11
CA GLN A 197 -24.40 -7.84 -21.32
C GLN A 197 -24.40 -8.24 -22.82
N GLY A 198 -23.89 -9.45 -23.11
CA GLY A 198 -23.90 -10.09 -24.43
C GLY A 198 -22.68 -9.73 -25.30
N LEU A 199 -22.60 -10.30 -26.51
CA LEU A 199 -21.41 -10.28 -27.40
C LEU A 199 -20.55 -8.99 -27.39
N LEU A 200 -21.14 -7.80 -27.56
CA LEU A 200 -20.38 -6.54 -27.58
C LEU A 200 -19.81 -6.15 -26.20
N CYS A 201 -20.49 -6.51 -25.11
CA CYS A 201 -19.94 -6.38 -23.77
C CYS A 201 -18.75 -7.35 -23.62
N ASP A 202 -18.94 -8.62 -23.99
CA ASP A 202 -17.96 -9.67 -23.74
C ASP A 202 -16.65 -9.50 -24.51
N LEU A 203 -16.70 -9.02 -25.76
CA LEU A 203 -15.51 -8.67 -26.55
C LEU A 203 -14.65 -7.55 -25.90
N LEU A 204 -15.21 -6.82 -24.93
CA LEU A 204 -14.56 -5.70 -24.22
C LEU A 204 -14.28 -5.98 -22.74
N TRP A 205 -14.90 -7.01 -22.15
CA TRP A 205 -14.88 -7.22 -20.70
C TRP A 205 -14.52 -8.64 -20.24
N SER A 206 -14.66 -9.66 -21.08
CA SER A 206 -14.37 -11.04 -20.69
C SER A 206 -12.87 -11.26 -20.47
N ASP A 207 -12.53 -12.25 -19.62
CA ASP A 207 -11.14 -12.55 -19.24
C ASP A 207 -10.81 -14.04 -19.36
N PRO A 208 -9.61 -14.42 -19.85
CA PRO A 208 -9.10 -15.76 -19.67
C PRO A 208 -8.85 -16.04 -18.19
N ASP A 209 -9.18 -17.25 -17.76
CA ASP A 209 -8.92 -17.74 -16.41
C ASP A 209 -8.48 -19.20 -16.49
N LYS A 210 -7.35 -19.51 -15.85
CA LYS A 210 -6.74 -20.85 -15.85
C LYS A 210 -7.48 -21.83 -14.94
N ASP A 211 -8.17 -21.33 -13.91
CA ASP A 211 -8.83 -22.12 -12.87
C ASP A 211 -10.30 -22.43 -13.26
N VAL A 212 -10.79 -21.80 -14.34
CA VAL A 212 -12.13 -22.02 -14.91
C VAL A 212 -12.12 -23.10 -15.99
N THR A 213 -13.03 -24.07 -15.87
CA THR A 213 -13.33 -25.02 -16.95
C THR A 213 -14.54 -24.55 -17.75
N GLY A 214 -14.36 -24.26 -19.04
CA GLY A 214 -15.44 -23.72 -19.89
C GLY A 214 -15.64 -22.23 -19.66
N TRP A 215 -16.84 -21.83 -19.21
CA TRP A 215 -17.21 -20.43 -18.92
C TRP A 215 -17.50 -20.27 -17.43
N GLY A 216 -17.06 -19.15 -16.84
CA GLY A 216 -17.29 -18.78 -15.45
C GLY A 216 -17.88 -17.37 -15.28
N GLU A 217 -18.26 -17.02 -14.05
CA GLU A 217 -18.60 -15.65 -13.69
C GLU A 217 -17.32 -14.80 -13.55
N ASN A 218 -17.36 -13.53 -13.96
CA ASN A 218 -16.21 -12.64 -13.87
C ASN A 218 -16.27 -11.77 -12.60
N ASP A 219 -15.19 -11.77 -11.81
CA ASP A 219 -15.04 -10.99 -10.57
C ASP A 219 -15.21 -9.47 -10.75
N ARG A 220 -15.10 -8.96 -11.99
CA ARG A 220 -15.45 -7.57 -12.34
C ARG A 220 -16.94 -7.26 -12.18
N GLY A 221 -17.79 -8.28 -12.00
CA GLY A 221 -19.26 -8.15 -11.93
C GLY A 221 -19.93 -7.86 -13.27
N VAL A 222 -19.23 -8.09 -14.38
CA VAL A 222 -19.69 -7.89 -15.76
C VAL A 222 -19.00 -8.88 -16.69
N SER A 223 -19.73 -9.43 -17.67
CA SER A 223 -19.25 -10.47 -18.58
C SER A 223 -18.79 -11.76 -17.87
N PHE A 224 -17.97 -12.56 -18.55
CA PHE A 224 -17.60 -13.94 -18.20
C PHE A 224 -16.08 -14.11 -18.10
N THR A 225 -15.66 -15.15 -17.38
CA THR A 225 -14.32 -15.73 -17.49
C THR A 225 -14.35 -16.94 -18.42
N PHE A 226 -13.23 -17.30 -19.05
CA PHE A 226 -13.15 -18.48 -19.93
C PHE A 226 -11.86 -19.28 -19.82
N GLY A 227 -12.00 -20.60 -19.82
CA GLY A 227 -10.89 -21.55 -19.68
C GLY A 227 -10.14 -21.84 -20.98
N PRO A 228 -8.98 -22.54 -20.92
CA PRO A 228 -8.20 -22.93 -22.08
C PRO A 228 -8.96 -23.74 -23.14
N GLU A 229 -9.95 -24.54 -22.69
CA GLU A 229 -10.80 -25.33 -23.59
C GLU A 229 -11.64 -24.46 -24.54
N VAL A 230 -12.07 -23.28 -24.09
CA VAL A 230 -12.85 -22.34 -24.92
C VAL A 230 -11.97 -21.76 -26.03
N VAL A 231 -10.73 -21.40 -25.72
CA VAL A 231 -9.74 -20.90 -26.69
C VAL A 231 -9.47 -21.95 -27.77
N GLY A 232 -9.11 -23.18 -27.37
CA GLY A 232 -8.82 -24.26 -28.32
C GLY A 232 -10.02 -24.60 -29.22
N LYS A 233 -11.23 -24.64 -28.66
CA LYS A 233 -12.48 -24.84 -29.43
C LYS A 233 -12.74 -23.70 -30.41
N PHE A 234 -12.53 -22.45 -30.00
CA PHE A 234 -12.76 -21.27 -30.84
C PHE A 234 -11.82 -21.26 -32.04
N LEU A 235 -10.51 -21.43 -31.80
CA LEU A 235 -9.48 -21.41 -32.83
C LEU A 235 -9.68 -22.53 -33.86
N HIS A 236 -9.84 -23.78 -33.41
CA HIS A 236 -10.12 -24.92 -34.29
C HIS A 236 -11.41 -24.73 -35.10
N LYS A 237 -12.45 -24.10 -34.53
CA LYS A 237 -13.73 -23.88 -35.21
C LYS A 237 -13.66 -22.80 -36.29
N HIS A 238 -12.71 -21.86 -36.17
CA HIS A 238 -12.56 -20.72 -37.07
C HIS A 238 -11.32 -20.77 -37.96
N ASP A 239 -10.55 -21.87 -37.93
CA ASP A 239 -9.28 -22.07 -38.62
C ASP A 239 -8.23 -20.97 -38.32
N LEU A 240 -8.19 -20.54 -37.07
CA LEU A 240 -7.28 -19.53 -36.55
C LEU A 240 -6.16 -20.19 -35.73
N ASP A 241 -5.00 -19.54 -35.67
CA ASP A 241 -3.82 -20.06 -34.98
C ASP A 241 -3.59 -19.38 -33.61
N LEU A 242 -3.99 -18.10 -33.46
CA LEU A 242 -3.73 -17.29 -32.27
C LEU A 242 -4.87 -16.30 -31.96
N ILE A 243 -5.13 -16.07 -30.67
CA ILE A 243 -5.89 -14.92 -30.15
C ILE A 243 -4.93 -13.89 -29.56
N CYS A 244 -5.08 -12.62 -29.92
CA CYS A 244 -4.36 -11.50 -29.31
C CYS A 244 -5.34 -10.53 -28.62
N ARG A 245 -5.21 -10.33 -27.30
CA ARG A 245 -6.09 -9.46 -26.50
C ARG A 245 -5.30 -8.47 -25.63
N ALA A 246 -6.00 -7.61 -24.88
CA ALA A 246 -5.43 -6.63 -23.96
C ALA A 246 -6.09 -6.69 -22.56
N HIS A 247 -6.53 -5.58 -21.95
CA HIS A 247 -7.49 -5.48 -20.81
C HIS A 247 -7.09 -6.09 -19.44
N GLN A 248 -6.07 -6.94 -19.37
CA GLN A 248 -5.49 -7.45 -18.13
C GLN A 248 -4.05 -6.93 -18.00
N VAL A 249 -3.71 -6.41 -16.82
CA VAL A 249 -2.35 -6.00 -16.48
C VAL A 249 -1.53 -7.27 -16.28
N VAL A 250 -0.39 -7.37 -16.96
CA VAL A 250 0.51 -8.53 -16.91
C VAL A 250 1.95 -8.05 -16.70
N GLU A 251 2.74 -8.82 -15.95
CA GLU A 251 4.01 -8.36 -15.35
C GLU A 251 5.05 -7.94 -16.39
N ASP A 252 5.32 -8.77 -17.39
CA ASP A 252 6.26 -8.48 -18.49
C ASP A 252 5.63 -7.64 -19.64
N GLY A 253 4.41 -7.13 -19.45
CA GLY A 253 3.65 -6.44 -20.48
C GLY A 253 3.06 -7.38 -21.56
N TYR A 254 3.36 -8.68 -21.52
CA TYR A 254 2.64 -9.71 -22.27
C TYR A 254 2.55 -11.00 -21.45
N GLU A 255 1.53 -11.82 -21.70
CA GLU A 255 1.36 -13.14 -21.08
C GLU A 255 0.73 -14.13 -22.07
N PHE A 256 1.18 -15.39 -22.05
CA PHE A 256 0.60 -16.46 -22.86
C PHE A 256 -0.37 -17.33 -22.07
N PHE A 257 -1.51 -17.64 -22.67
CA PHE A 257 -2.55 -18.52 -22.14
C PHE A 257 -2.82 -19.68 -23.11
N ALA A 258 -3.50 -20.73 -22.61
CA ALA A 258 -3.95 -21.89 -23.39
C ALA A 258 -2.88 -22.45 -24.35
N LYS A 259 -1.74 -22.94 -23.82
CA LYS A 259 -0.63 -23.49 -24.61
C LYS A 259 -0.08 -22.50 -25.67
N ARG A 260 -0.01 -21.21 -25.32
CA ARG A 260 0.40 -20.08 -26.21
C ARG A 260 -0.56 -19.80 -27.38
N GLN A 261 -1.77 -20.36 -27.36
CA GLN A 261 -2.81 -20.09 -28.36
C GLN A 261 -3.60 -18.79 -28.10
N LEU A 262 -3.42 -18.18 -26.92
CA LEU A 262 -3.85 -16.81 -26.64
C LEU A 262 -2.67 -16.02 -26.06
N VAL A 263 -2.55 -14.75 -26.44
CA VAL A 263 -1.63 -13.79 -25.82
C VAL A 263 -2.40 -12.55 -25.35
N THR A 264 -2.09 -12.11 -24.13
CA THR A 264 -2.52 -10.83 -23.56
C THR A 264 -1.39 -9.82 -23.71
N LEU A 265 -1.71 -8.60 -24.16
CA LEU A 265 -0.78 -7.48 -24.33
C LEU A 265 -1.18 -6.29 -23.47
N PHE A 266 -0.20 -5.69 -22.79
CA PHE A 266 -0.37 -4.49 -22.00
C PHE A 266 0.76 -3.52 -22.33
N SER A 267 0.48 -2.37 -22.95
CA SER A 267 1.52 -1.48 -23.50
C SER A 267 1.92 -0.32 -22.56
N ALA A 268 1.31 -0.24 -21.37
CA ALA A 268 1.57 0.79 -20.37
C ALA A 268 2.51 0.29 -19.23
N PRO A 269 3.82 0.62 -19.25
CA PRO A 269 4.75 0.25 -18.20
C PRO A 269 4.53 1.08 -16.92
N ASN A 270 4.82 0.48 -15.75
CA ASN A 270 4.58 1.07 -14.44
C ASN A 270 3.18 1.70 -14.42
N TYR A 271 2.19 0.83 -14.59
CA TYR A 271 0.84 1.21 -14.96
C TYR A 271 0.28 2.30 -14.04
N CYS A 272 0.02 3.47 -14.64
CA CYS A 272 -0.41 4.71 -13.99
C CYS A 272 0.46 5.25 -12.83
N GLY A 273 1.63 4.66 -12.57
CA GLY A 273 2.49 4.95 -11.42
C GLY A 273 2.25 4.07 -10.20
N GLU A 274 1.42 3.02 -10.32
CA GLU A 274 0.94 2.17 -9.20
C GLU A 274 1.52 0.76 -9.21
N PHE A 275 2.05 0.29 -10.35
CA PHE A 275 2.58 -1.06 -10.57
C PHE A 275 4.07 -1.00 -10.98
N ASP A 276 4.77 -2.14 -10.95
CA ASP A 276 6.14 -2.31 -11.42
C ASP A 276 6.26 -3.01 -12.78
N ASN A 277 5.14 -3.39 -13.38
CA ASN A 277 5.05 -4.07 -14.68
C ASN A 277 5.81 -3.36 -15.83
N ALA A 278 6.33 -4.15 -16.77
CA ALA A 278 6.74 -3.65 -18.08
C ALA A 278 5.52 -3.45 -19.00
N GLY A 279 5.72 -2.67 -20.06
CA GLY A 279 4.80 -2.63 -21.20
C GLY A 279 5.37 -3.47 -22.34
N SER A 280 4.52 -3.98 -23.24
CA SER A 280 4.95 -4.71 -24.43
C SER A 280 4.25 -4.22 -25.70
N MET A 281 4.86 -4.50 -26.84
CA MET A 281 4.28 -4.38 -28.17
C MET A 281 4.70 -5.60 -28.98
N MET A 282 3.74 -6.25 -29.62
CA MET A 282 3.95 -7.42 -30.45
C MET A 282 4.18 -6.98 -31.89
N THR A 283 5.19 -7.50 -32.57
CA THR A 283 5.40 -7.34 -34.01
C THR A 283 5.06 -8.65 -34.69
N VAL A 284 4.17 -8.59 -35.69
CA VAL A 284 3.85 -9.68 -36.62
C VAL A 284 4.51 -9.34 -37.94
N ASP A 285 5.42 -10.21 -38.42
CA ASP A 285 6.09 -10.03 -39.72
C ASP A 285 5.34 -10.68 -40.89
N GLU A 286 5.85 -10.52 -42.10
CA GLU A 286 5.30 -11.10 -43.35
C GLU A 286 5.17 -12.64 -43.34
N THR A 287 5.79 -13.32 -42.37
CA THR A 287 5.71 -14.78 -42.18
C THR A 287 4.80 -15.18 -41.01
N LEU A 288 4.08 -14.22 -40.44
CA LEU A 288 3.29 -14.33 -39.20
C LEU A 288 4.14 -14.68 -37.95
N MET A 289 5.46 -14.47 -38.01
CA MET A 289 6.30 -14.64 -36.84
C MET A 289 6.01 -13.52 -35.83
N CYS A 290 5.66 -13.94 -34.63
CA CYS A 290 5.29 -13.05 -33.54
C CYS A 290 6.50 -12.81 -32.61
N SER A 291 6.91 -11.56 -32.47
CA SER A 291 8.02 -11.15 -31.58
C SER A 291 7.58 -9.99 -30.67
N PHE A 292 8.20 -9.85 -29.49
CA PHE A 292 7.77 -8.88 -28.48
C PHE A 292 8.87 -7.85 -28.20
N GLN A 293 8.49 -6.58 -28.13
CA GLN A 293 9.36 -5.47 -27.76
C GLN A 293 8.97 -4.96 -26.37
N ILE A 294 9.83 -5.22 -25.38
CA ILE A 294 9.55 -4.92 -23.97
C ILE A 294 9.98 -3.50 -23.62
N LEU A 295 9.00 -2.65 -23.30
CA LEU A 295 9.17 -1.29 -22.84
C LEU A 295 9.24 -1.28 -21.30
N LYS A 296 10.45 -1.30 -20.73
CA LYS A 296 10.63 -1.21 -19.27
C LYS A 296 10.17 0.15 -18.71
N PRO A 297 9.77 0.24 -17.43
CA PRO A 297 9.55 1.52 -16.74
C PRO A 297 10.71 2.49 -16.90
N ALA A 298 10.42 3.80 -17.01
CA ALA A 298 11.46 4.81 -17.14
C ALA A 298 12.17 5.10 -15.81
N ASP A 299 13.50 5.05 -15.78
CA ASP A 299 14.31 5.28 -14.59
C ASP A 299 14.10 6.66 -13.97
N LYS A 300 13.85 6.69 -12.66
CA LYS A 300 13.68 7.93 -11.88
C LYS A 300 14.95 8.81 -11.83
N LYS A 301 16.12 8.29 -12.25
CA LYS A 301 17.42 8.99 -12.21
C LYS A 301 17.67 9.98 -13.37
N LYS A 302 17.06 9.82 -14.55
CA LYS A 302 17.44 10.60 -15.76
C LYS A 302 16.73 11.96 -15.92
N PHE A 303 16.76 12.81 -14.88
CA PHE A 303 16.42 14.24 -14.98
C PHE A 303 17.45 15.15 -14.28
N PRO A 304 18.26 15.94 -15.02
CA PRO A 304 19.13 16.93 -14.40
C PRO A 304 18.30 18.06 -13.77
N TYR A 305 18.51 18.30 -12.47
CA TYR A 305 17.88 19.40 -11.73
C TYR A 305 18.42 20.77 -12.20
N GLY A 306 17.79 21.34 -13.23
CA GLY A 306 18.03 22.71 -13.66
C GLY A 306 17.61 23.72 -12.59
N GLY A 307 18.58 24.37 -11.93
CA GLY A 307 18.34 25.28 -10.82
C GLY A 307 17.75 26.64 -11.22
N GLY A 308 16.83 27.16 -10.40
CA GLY A 308 16.31 28.52 -10.47
C GLY A 308 16.79 29.37 -9.28
N VAL A 309 17.69 30.32 -9.55
CA VAL A 309 18.19 31.33 -8.60
C VAL A 309 17.13 32.44 -8.42
N GLY A 310 16.85 33.03 -7.25
CA GLY A 310 17.28 32.77 -5.87
C GLY A 310 16.76 33.87 -4.91
N SER A 311 17.08 33.82 -3.61
CA SER A 311 17.62 34.98 -2.84
C SER A 311 17.96 34.65 -1.37
N ASN A 312 19.27 34.70 -1.04
CA ASN A 312 19.91 35.27 0.17
C ASN A 312 19.06 35.40 1.47
N ARG A 313 19.42 34.89 2.66
CA ARG A 313 20.70 34.84 3.43
C ARG A 313 20.41 34.18 4.83
N PRO A 314 21.38 33.95 5.75
CA PRO A 314 22.79 33.51 5.64
C PRO A 314 23.11 32.27 6.52
N VAL A 315 24.33 31.72 6.41
CA VAL A 315 24.81 30.49 7.09
C VAL A 315 25.56 30.78 8.41
N THR A 316 25.51 29.85 9.38
CA THR A 316 26.55 29.65 10.44
C THR A 316 26.58 28.16 10.90
N PRO A 317 27.69 27.65 11.49
CA PRO A 317 28.20 26.29 11.17
C PRO A 317 27.95 25.20 12.26
N PRO A 318 28.28 23.92 11.99
CA PRO A 318 27.87 22.78 12.81
C PRO A 318 28.79 22.48 14.00
N ARG A 319 28.31 21.68 14.97
CA ARG A 319 29.19 21.02 15.95
C ARG A 319 28.63 19.71 16.55
N ASN A 320 29.31 18.63 16.19
CA ASN A 320 29.65 17.40 16.91
C ASN A 320 28.67 16.78 17.93
N ALA A 321 28.41 15.49 17.73
CA ALA A 321 27.95 14.56 18.77
C ALA A 321 28.98 14.38 19.92
N PRO A 322 28.53 13.88 21.08
CA PRO A 322 29.39 13.15 22.00
C PRO A 322 28.85 11.77 22.39
N ALA A 323 29.75 10.80 22.52
CA ALA A 323 29.47 9.48 23.08
C ALA A 323 29.47 9.46 24.63
N ALA A 324 29.11 8.32 25.19
CA ALA A 324 28.82 8.12 26.61
C ALA A 324 30.03 8.24 27.56
N GLN A 325 29.77 8.61 28.83
CA GLN A 325 30.37 7.94 30.01
C GLN A 325 29.66 8.31 31.33
N ALA A 326 29.74 7.43 32.33
CA ALA A 326 29.06 7.55 33.63
C ALA A 326 29.93 8.19 34.72
N LYS A 327 29.30 8.85 35.72
CA LYS A 327 29.83 8.90 37.11
C LYS A 327 28.84 9.36 38.18
N LYS A 328 29.14 8.87 39.39
CA LYS A 328 28.41 8.88 40.66
C LYS A 328 28.07 10.28 41.23
N GLY A 329 26.83 10.39 41.74
CA GLY A 329 26.48 10.83 43.10
C GLY A 329 27.05 12.13 43.69
N MET A 330 26.17 13.15 43.84
CA MET A 330 26.32 14.25 44.81
C MET A 330 25.02 14.42 45.63
N LYS A 331 25.14 14.40 46.96
CA LYS A 331 24.04 14.74 47.88
C LYS A 331 23.96 16.26 48.05
N ASN A 332 23.02 16.92 47.37
CA ASN A 332 22.74 18.34 47.60
C ASN A 332 21.60 18.50 48.63
N ALA A 333 21.79 19.38 49.61
CA ALA A 333 20.80 19.65 50.65
C ALA A 333 19.64 20.50 50.10
N ILE A 334 18.43 19.94 50.13
CA ILE A 334 17.20 20.59 49.67
C ILE A 334 16.60 21.43 50.81
N SER A 335 16.32 22.72 50.58
CA SER A 335 15.87 23.64 51.64
C SER A 335 14.36 23.91 51.68
N LYS A 336 13.60 23.53 50.65
CA LYS A 336 12.12 23.57 50.66
C LYS A 336 11.55 22.67 49.57
N VAL A 337 10.51 21.91 49.91
CA VAL A 337 9.77 21.03 48.99
C VAL A 337 8.28 21.32 49.15
N HIS A 338 7.54 21.35 48.04
CA HIS A 338 6.08 21.43 48.00
C HIS A 338 5.53 20.26 47.19
N ILE A 339 4.50 19.61 47.70
CA ILE A 339 3.88 18.43 47.09
C ILE A 339 2.46 18.78 46.66
N ASP A 340 2.19 18.72 45.36
CA ASP A 340 0.87 18.93 44.76
C ASP A 340 0.38 17.64 44.08
N THR A 341 -0.92 17.53 43.82
CA THR A 341 -1.49 16.44 43.00
C THR A 341 -1.64 16.88 41.54
N HIS A 342 -1.44 15.97 40.58
CA HIS A 342 -1.56 16.31 39.16
C HIS A 342 -3.04 16.61 38.80
N PRO A 343 -3.33 17.71 38.07
CA PRO A 343 -4.72 18.13 37.84
C PRO A 343 -5.53 17.19 36.95
N THR A 344 -4.93 16.18 36.31
CA THR A 344 -5.63 15.21 35.42
C THR A 344 -5.21 13.75 35.57
N GLU A 345 -4.05 13.46 36.18
CA GLU A 345 -3.48 12.10 36.23
C GLU A 345 -3.38 11.59 37.68
N GLN A 346 -3.25 10.27 37.85
CA GLN A 346 -2.84 9.67 39.13
C GLN A 346 -1.33 9.86 39.32
N ALA A 347 -0.92 11.11 39.57
CA ALA A 347 0.49 11.47 39.74
C ALA A 347 0.66 12.60 40.77
N ILE A 348 1.82 12.62 41.41
CA ILE A 348 2.20 13.63 42.40
C ILE A 348 3.30 14.52 41.81
N VAL A 349 3.14 15.83 41.95
CA VAL A 349 4.08 16.85 41.47
C VAL A 349 4.88 17.38 42.65
N VAL A 350 6.16 17.06 42.69
CA VAL A 350 7.09 17.53 43.73
C VAL A 350 7.90 18.70 43.18
N ARG A 351 7.78 19.87 43.79
CA ARG A 351 8.58 21.07 43.45
C ARG A 351 9.61 21.36 44.55
N PHE A 352 10.85 21.67 44.18
CA PHE A 352 11.92 21.96 45.13
C PHE A 352 12.91 23.04 44.64
N GLU A 353 13.46 23.81 45.59
CA GLU A 353 14.48 24.84 45.34
C GLU A 353 15.89 24.29 45.61
N ASN A 354 16.82 24.44 44.64
CA ASN A 354 18.24 24.13 44.81
C ASN A 354 19.05 25.40 45.15
N LYS A 355 19.92 25.35 46.16
CA LYS A 355 20.95 26.38 46.39
C LYS A 355 22.22 26.03 45.62
N ILE A 356 22.71 26.96 44.79
CA ILE A 356 24.01 26.83 44.09
C ILE A 356 25.11 27.43 44.99
N GLY A 357 26.14 26.64 45.26
CA GLY A 357 27.34 27.09 45.98
C GLY A 357 28.25 27.95 45.09
N SER A 358 28.94 28.92 45.69
CA SER A 358 29.73 29.91 44.96
C SER A 358 31.23 29.63 45.02
N SER A 359 31.92 29.68 43.87
CA SER A 359 33.39 29.82 43.80
C SER A 359 33.85 30.41 42.46
N SER A 360 34.40 31.63 42.50
CA SER A 360 35.58 32.15 41.73
C SER A 360 35.79 31.76 40.24
N GLN A 361 36.09 32.66 39.29
CA GLN A 361 36.50 34.08 39.33
C GLN A 361 35.87 34.90 38.17
N ILE A 362 35.93 36.22 38.28
CA ILE A 362 35.43 37.18 37.28
C ILE A 362 36.60 37.76 36.46
N SER A 363 36.42 37.90 35.14
CA SER A 363 37.06 38.98 34.36
C SER A 363 35.98 39.78 33.61
N SER A 364 36.29 41.02 33.23
CA SER A 364 35.31 42.11 33.30
C SER A 364 34.79 42.64 31.96
N ARG A 365 33.45 42.76 31.83
CA ARG A 365 32.75 43.95 31.31
C ARG A 365 31.22 43.87 31.52
N SER A 366 30.61 45.02 31.76
CA SER A 366 29.15 45.28 31.88
C SER A 366 28.40 44.62 33.06
N ARG A 367 28.22 45.38 34.16
CA ARG A 367 27.20 45.11 35.19
C ARG A 367 25.88 45.81 34.81
N ALA A 368 24.90 45.06 34.31
CA ALA A 368 23.51 45.54 34.21
C ALA A 368 22.45 44.40 34.12
N ALA A 369 22.70 43.23 34.72
CA ALA A 369 21.68 42.17 34.86
C ALA A 369 22.05 41.16 35.97
N SER A 370 21.63 41.42 37.21
CA SER A 370 21.70 40.41 38.30
C SER A 370 20.77 40.76 39.45
N ALA A 371 19.50 40.37 39.31
CA ALA A 371 18.61 40.10 40.43
C ALA A 371 17.71 38.92 40.02
N ASN A 372 17.58 37.91 40.90
CA ASN A 372 16.65 36.78 40.81
C ASN A 372 16.78 35.80 39.63
N LEU A 373 17.73 34.86 39.73
CA LEU A 373 17.61 33.53 39.14
C LEU A 373 17.43 32.48 40.24
N LYS A 374 16.17 32.20 40.60
CA LYS A 374 15.78 31.00 41.34
C LYS A 374 15.42 29.91 40.33
N GLN A 375 16.15 28.80 40.28
CA GLN A 375 15.72 27.61 39.54
C GLN A 375 14.80 26.77 40.43
N ASN A 376 13.50 26.85 40.17
CA ASN A 376 12.51 25.91 40.70
C ASN A 376 12.56 24.63 39.87
N ALA A 377 12.98 23.52 40.46
CA ALA A 377 12.90 22.21 39.83
C ALA A 377 11.55 21.55 40.15
N GLN A 378 10.96 20.86 39.18
CA GLN A 378 9.76 20.05 39.39
C GLN A 378 9.98 18.62 38.89
N LYS A 379 9.40 17.64 39.59
CA LYS A 379 9.44 16.23 39.21
C LYS A 379 8.09 15.58 39.47
N ILE A 380 7.60 14.82 38.48
CA ILE A 380 6.31 14.13 38.54
C ILE A 380 6.56 12.66 38.88
N ILE A 381 5.83 12.14 39.86
CA ILE A 381 5.84 10.74 40.29
C ILE A 381 4.49 10.15 39.87
N ASN A 382 4.49 9.31 38.83
CA ASN A 382 3.29 8.65 38.34
C ASN A 382 2.97 7.43 39.21
N LEU A 383 1.71 7.30 39.62
CA LEU A 383 1.19 6.27 40.53
C LEU A 383 0.23 5.37 39.76
N LYS A 384 0.80 4.61 38.81
CA LYS A 384 0.07 3.54 38.12
C LYS A 384 -0.58 2.63 39.17
N ASP A 385 -1.84 2.30 38.94
CA ASP A 385 -2.67 1.38 39.75
C ASP A 385 -3.09 1.86 41.15
N LEU A 386 -3.06 3.18 41.43
CA LEU A 386 -3.61 3.73 42.68
C LEU A 386 -5.14 3.57 42.75
N ASN A 387 -5.59 2.52 43.44
CA ASN A 387 -7.00 2.19 43.66
C ASN A 387 -7.35 2.16 45.16
N ALA A 388 -8.63 1.93 45.48
CA ALA A 388 -9.16 1.99 46.85
C ALA A 388 -8.58 0.96 47.83
N ASN A 389 -7.98 -0.12 47.34
CA ASN A 389 -7.41 -1.20 48.15
C ASN A 389 -5.92 -0.96 48.49
N VAL A 390 -5.29 0.09 47.93
CA VAL A 390 -3.89 0.42 48.17
C VAL A 390 -3.74 1.12 49.53
N ASP A 391 -2.95 0.57 50.44
CA ASP A 391 -2.61 1.28 51.68
C ASP A 391 -1.70 2.48 51.39
N ILE A 392 -2.20 3.67 51.70
CA ILE A 392 -1.52 4.94 51.52
C ILE A 392 -0.29 5.07 52.44
N GLN A 393 -0.30 4.48 53.64
CA GLN A 393 0.86 4.57 54.54
C GLN A 393 2.04 3.76 53.99
N SER A 394 1.79 2.55 53.50
CA SER A 394 2.76 1.70 52.81
C SER A 394 3.26 2.32 51.50
N LEU A 395 2.37 2.91 50.69
CA LEU A 395 2.77 3.61 49.47
C LEU A 395 3.60 4.88 49.78
N CYS A 396 3.24 5.64 50.81
CA CYS A 396 4.03 6.79 51.27
C CYS A 396 5.43 6.36 51.73
N ASN A 397 5.53 5.28 52.53
CA ASN A 397 6.82 4.69 52.92
C ASN A 397 7.67 4.34 51.69
N LEU A 398 7.08 3.67 50.69
CA LEU A 398 7.77 3.27 49.47
C LEU A 398 8.24 4.47 48.64
N ILE A 399 7.44 5.53 48.53
CA ILE A 399 7.83 6.76 47.84
C ILE A 399 8.97 7.47 48.58
N LEU A 400 8.90 7.62 49.91
CA LEU A 400 9.98 8.21 50.71
C LEU A 400 11.28 7.39 50.64
N GLN A 401 11.18 6.05 50.53
CA GLN A 401 12.34 5.19 50.34
C GLN A 401 12.95 5.31 48.93
N LYS A 402 12.13 5.40 47.87
CA LYS A 402 12.60 5.41 46.47
C LYS A 402 12.87 6.80 45.90
N CYS A 403 12.35 7.88 46.50
CA CYS A 403 12.47 9.25 45.98
C CYS A 403 13.29 10.15 46.94
N PRO A 404 14.63 10.16 46.84
CA PRO A 404 15.50 10.88 47.79
C PRO A 404 15.38 12.42 47.77
N PHE A 405 14.56 12.98 46.88
CA PHE A 405 14.24 14.41 46.79
C PHE A 405 12.94 14.77 47.52
N VAL A 406 12.23 13.79 48.10
CA VAL A 406 11.08 14.01 48.99
C VAL A 406 11.55 13.82 50.44
N PRO A 407 11.65 14.88 51.26
CA PRO A 407 12.13 14.75 52.63
C PRO A 407 11.08 14.06 53.50
N THR A 408 11.53 13.26 54.47
CA THR A 408 10.67 12.56 55.44
C THR A 408 9.80 13.50 56.28
N SER A 409 10.17 14.78 56.40
CA SER A 409 9.34 15.82 57.02
C SER A 409 8.05 16.13 56.26
N SER A 410 8.02 15.93 54.93
CA SER A 410 6.82 16.16 54.09
C SER A 410 5.89 14.93 54.03
N ARG A 411 6.06 13.96 54.94
CA ARG A 411 5.23 12.74 54.99
C ARG A 411 3.73 13.04 55.02
N SER A 412 3.30 13.96 55.90
CA SER A 412 1.86 14.25 56.08
C SER A 412 1.24 14.89 54.83
N GLU A 413 1.98 15.78 54.15
CA GLU A 413 1.56 16.36 52.86
C GLU A 413 1.48 15.29 51.76
N LEU A 414 2.45 14.36 51.72
CA LEU A 414 2.46 13.26 50.77
C LEU A 414 1.30 12.27 51.00
N GLU A 415 1.04 11.87 52.25
CA GLU A 415 -0.11 11.01 52.60
C GLU A 415 -1.44 11.69 52.25
N GLN A 416 -1.56 13.00 52.47
CA GLN A 416 -2.76 13.76 52.12
C GLN A 416 -2.94 13.88 50.59
N ALA A 417 -1.86 14.07 49.83
CA ALA A 417 -1.88 14.09 48.36
C ALA A 417 -2.26 12.70 47.78
N LEU A 418 -1.72 11.62 48.33
CA LEU A 418 -2.07 10.23 47.99
C LEU A 418 -3.54 9.93 48.31
N TYR A 419 -4.01 10.31 49.50
CA TYR A 419 -5.41 10.14 49.91
C TYR A 419 -6.38 10.89 49.01
N TYR A 420 -6.03 12.13 48.63
CA TYR A 420 -6.83 12.91 47.69
C TYR A 420 -6.90 12.22 46.32
N LEU A 421 -5.78 11.74 45.77
CA LEU A 421 -5.77 11.04 44.47
C LEU A 421 -6.56 9.73 44.50
N GLN A 422 -6.44 8.94 45.58
CA GLN A 422 -7.21 7.70 45.75
C GLN A 422 -8.73 7.99 45.85
N LYS A 423 -9.14 8.98 46.64
CA LYS A 423 -10.55 9.38 46.79
C LYS A 423 -11.11 10.03 45.52
N ARG A 424 -10.29 10.73 44.75
CA ARG A 424 -10.65 11.37 43.48
C ARG A 424 -11.10 10.37 42.42
N GLY A 425 -10.52 9.17 42.40
CA GLY A 425 -11.00 8.07 41.54
C GLY A 425 -12.40 7.59 41.91
N ASN A 426 -12.71 7.53 43.22
CA ASN A 426 -13.96 6.95 43.73
C ASN A 426 -15.17 7.91 43.79
N GLN A 427 -15.01 9.23 43.55
CA GLN A 427 -16.15 10.18 43.60
C GLN A 427 -17.01 10.24 42.32
N ARG A 428 -16.82 9.31 41.39
CA ARG A 428 -17.74 9.08 40.25
C ARG A 428 -18.83 8.05 40.54
N MET A 429 -19.40 8.00 41.75
CA MET A 429 -20.73 7.40 41.97
C MET A 429 -21.44 7.86 43.27
N SER A 430 -22.66 8.38 43.07
CA SER A 430 -23.78 8.50 44.02
C SER A 430 -23.89 9.67 45.04
N THR A 431 -25.13 10.19 45.05
CA THR A 431 -25.87 11.05 46.01
C THR A 431 -25.66 12.59 46.13
N ARG A 432 -26.78 13.29 45.91
CA ARG A 432 -27.11 14.67 46.36
C ARG A 432 -27.13 14.71 47.91
N SER A 433 -26.92 15.81 48.64
CA SER A 433 -27.68 17.07 48.56
C SER A 433 -27.13 18.20 49.47
N ARG A 434 -27.40 19.46 49.06
CA ARG A 434 -27.56 20.71 49.86
C ARG A 434 -26.34 21.52 50.39
N SER A 435 -26.24 22.75 49.83
CA SER A 435 -25.89 24.06 50.44
C SER A 435 -24.56 24.24 51.21
N SER A 436 -23.74 25.28 51.02
CA SER A 436 -23.70 26.41 50.05
C SER A 436 -22.34 27.16 50.23
N SER A 437 -21.94 28.26 49.58
CA SER A 437 -22.51 29.15 48.55
C SER A 437 -21.35 29.76 47.73
N ALA A 438 -21.34 29.62 46.39
CA ALA A 438 -20.43 30.37 45.51
C ALA A 438 -20.91 30.32 44.03
N VAL A 439 -21.66 31.34 43.63
CA VAL A 439 -22.00 31.77 42.24
C VAL A 439 -21.80 30.72 41.14
N SER A 440 -22.76 29.80 41.03
CA SER A 440 -22.90 28.90 39.89
C SER A 440 -23.44 29.65 38.66
N LEU A 441 -22.63 29.80 37.62
CA LEU A 441 -23.12 30.08 36.27
C LEU A 441 -23.74 28.78 35.71
N GLU A 442 -25.01 28.58 36.06
CA GLU A 442 -25.79 27.42 35.65
C GLU A 442 -25.91 27.32 34.13
N ARG A 443 -25.83 26.08 33.61
CA ARG A 443 -26.66 25.75 32.45
C ARG A 443 -28.10 26.01 32.88
N ARG A 444 -28.77 27.00 32.28
CA ARG A 444 -30.24 27.03 32.31
C ARG A 444 -30.73 25.70 31.77
N GLN A 445 -31.23 24.83 32.66
CA GLN A 445 -32.26 23.88 32.24
C GLN A 445 -33.44 24.75 31.82
N MET A 446 -33.57 24.94 30.52
CA MET A 446 -34.80 25.54 29.99
C MET A 446 -35.92 24.54 30.28
N THR A 447 -37.03 25.08 30.78
CA THR A 447 -38.33 24.39 30.78
C THR A 447 -38.56 23.78 29.40
N PRO A 448 -39.15 22.57 29.28
CA PRO A 448 -39.58 22.06 27.99
C PRO A 448 -40.43 23.13 27.32
N ILE A 449 -39.97 23.65 26.19
CA ILE A 449 -40.82 24.52 25.37
C ILE A 449 -41.81 23.56 24.75
N ASN A 450 -43.09 23.70 25.12
CA ASN A 450 -44.16 22.98 24.44
C ASN A 450 -44.24 23.53 23.01
N VAL A 451 -43.63 22.81 22.07
CA VAL A 451 -43.51 23.21 20.66
C VAL A 451 -44.53 22.44 19.82
N GLU A 452 -45.53 23.17 19.36
CA GLU A 452 -46.58 22.70 18.46
C GLU A 452 -46.27 23.16 17.04
N LEU A 453 -46.49 22.30 16.04
CA LEU A 453 -46.15 22.57 14.63
C LEU A 453 -47.08 23.63 14.03
N GLU A 454 -48.31 23.70 14.54
CA GLU A 454 -49.36 24.66 14.24
C GLU A 454 -48.94 26.10 14.52
N ARG A 455 -47.92 26.29 15.36
CA ARG A 455 -47.39 27.60 15.80
C ARG A 455 -46.06 27.95 15.13
N VAL A 456 -45.72 27.27 14.02
CA VAL A 456 -44.46 27.49 13.29
C VAL A 456 -44.26 28.94 12.85
N ASP A 457 -45.33 29.63 12.48
CA ASP A 457 -45.26 31.04 12.06
C ASP A 457 -44.89 31.97 13.23
N GLU A 458 -45.40 31.73 14.45
CA GLU A 458 -44.95 32.44 15.66
C GLU A 458 -43.45 32.23 15.91
N TYR A 459 -42.91 31.04 15.59
CA TYR A 459 -41.47 30.78 15.74
C TYR A 459 -40.64 31.49 14.67
N ILE A 460 -41.19 31.71 13.47
CA ILE A 460 -40.58 32.51 12.40
C ILE A 460 -40.57 34.00 12.77
N GLU A 461 -41.58 34.52 13.46
CA GLU A 461 -41.62 35.94 13.88
C GLU A 461 -40.40 36.34 14.74
N TYR A 462 -39.92 35.45 15.62
CA TYR A 462 -38.70 35.69 16.42
C TYR A 462 -37.44 35.98 15.57
N PHE A 463 -37.41 35.59 14.29
CA PHE A 463 -36.31 35.90 13.38
C PHE A 463 -36.26 37.36 12.90
N TYR A 464 -37.33 38.13 13.12
CA TYR A 464 -37.38 39.57 12.89
C TYR A 464 -37.05 40.39 14.14
N GLY A 465 -36.93 39.76 15.31
CA GLY A 465 -36.50 40.42 16.55
C GLY A 465 -35.07 40.97 16.45
N GLU A 466 -34.80 42.09 17.12
CA GLU A 466 -33.51 42.78 17.05
C GLU A 466 -32.39 42.04 17.81
N THR A 467 -32.74 41.26 18.85
CA THR A 467 -31.73 40.61 19.71
C THR A 467 -31.41 39.19 19.28
N ALA A 468 -30.14 38.80 19.45
CA ALA A 468 -29.71 37.41 19.27
C ALA A 468 -30.39 36.42 20.25
N VAL A 469 -30.97 36.93 21.36
CA VAL A 469 -31.69 36.11 22.35
C VAL A 469 -33.08 35.73 21.83
N GLU A 470 -33.79 36.65 21.18
CA GLU A 470 -35.09 36.39 20.54
C GLU A 470 -34.92 35.42 19.37
N LYS A 471 -34.00 35.73 18.45
CA LYS A 471 -33.68 34.84 17.32
C LYS A 471 -33.30 33.43 17.76
N ASN A 472 -32.62 33.28 18.91
CA ASN A 472 -32.27 31.97 19.45
C ASN A 472 -33.48 31.21 20.02
N LYS A 473 -34.51 31.88 20.54
CA LYS A 473 -35.75 31.21 20.97
C LYS A 473 -36.46 30.58 19.77
N GLY A 474 -36.65 31.33 18.69
CA GLY A 474 -37.23 30.83 17.44
C GLY A 474 -36.41 29.68 16.84
N ALA A 475 -35.09 29.88 16.67
CA ALA A 475 -34.18 28.85 16.16
C ALA A 475 -34.23 27.55 16.99
N MET A 476 -34.29 27.65 18.32
CA MET A 476 -34.34 26.48 19.20
C MET A 476 -35.70 25.78 19.15
N ALA A 477 -36.81 26.52 19.13
CA ALA A 477 -38.15 25.93 18.99
C ALA A 477 -38.29 25.14 17.67
N ILE A 478 -37.84 25.73 16.57
CA ILE A 478 -37.78 25.08 15.25
C ILE A 478 -36.82 23.88 15.25
N CYS A 479 -35.68 23.97 15.95
CA CYS A 479 -34.75 22.85 16.10
C CYS A 479 -35.39 21.68 16.87
N GLU A 480 -36.16 21.92 17.94
CA GLU A 480 -36.89 20.86 18.65
C GLU A 480 -37.96 20.21 17.77
N LEU A 481 -38.78 21.00 17.05
CA LEU A 481 -39.75 20.46 16.09
C LEU A 481 -39.10 19.53 15.05
N SER A 482 -37.92 19.92 14.54
CA SER A 482 -37.19 19.15 13.52
C SER A 482 -36.60 17.82 13.99
N LYS A 483 -36.64 17.51 15.30
CA LYS A 483 -36.24 16.19 15.81
C LYS A 483 -37.34 15.14 15.65
N ILE A 484 -38.58 15.57 15.42
CA ILE A 484 -39.74 14.70 15.25
C ILE A 484 -39.92 14.44 13.74
N GLU A 485 -39.68 13.21 13.31
CA GLU A 485 -39.62 12.86 11.88
C GLU A 485 -40.94 13.11 11.13
N SER A 486 -42.09 12.98 11.80
CA SER A 486 -43.41 13.28 11.22
C SER A 486 -43.63 14.75 10.88
N ASN A 487 -42.89 15.67 11.52
CA ASN A 487 -43.02 17.11 11.27
C ASN A 487 -42.22 17.54 10.02
N LEU A 488 -41.21 16.75 9.63
CA LEU A 488 -40.25 17.13 8.59
C LEU A 488 -40.86 17.43 7.20
N PRO A 489 -41.87 16.71 6.68
CA PRO A 489 -42.49 17.05 5.41
C PRO A 489 -43.04 18.47 5.40
N ALA A 490 -43.93 18.79 6.36
CA ALA A 490 -44.55 20.11 6.49
C ALA A 490 -43.53 21.23 6.76
N MET A 491 -42.47 20.96 7.53
CA MET A 491 -41.41 21.94 7.78
C MET A 491 -40.53 22.21 6.54
N VAL A 492 -40.28 21.21 5.70
CA VAL A 492 -39.45 21.37 4.50
C VAL A 492 -40.24 21.96 3.32
N GLU A 493 -41.54 21.66 3.24
CA GLU A 493 -42.46 22.24 2.24
C GLU A 493 -42.81 23.71 2.54
N ASN A 494 -42.66 24.18 3.79
CA ASN A 494 -42.81 25.58 4.14
C ASN A 494 -41.61 26.43 3.66
N GLU A 495 -41.70 26.97 2.44
CA GLU A 495 -40.66 27.83 1.85
C GLU A 495 -40.33 29.05 2.72
N THR A 496 -41.30 29.62 3.43
CA THR A 496 -41.10 30.76 4.34
C THR A 496 -40.18 30.38 5.50
N LEU A 497 -40.38 29.20 6.10
CA LEU A 497 -39.52 28.67 7.16
C LEU A 497 -38.09 28.43 6.66
N VAL A 498 -37.94 27.69 5.55
CA VAL A 498 -36.62 27.35 4.98
C VAL A 498 -35.88 28.61 4.51
N GLY A 499 -36.59 29.54 3.90
CA GLY A 499 -36.09 30.85 3.48
C GLY A 499 -35.63 31.70 4.67
N ALA A 500 -36.44 31.79 5.73
CA ALA A 500 -36.09 32.53 6.95
C ALA A 500 -34.87 31.93 7.65
N LEU A 501 -34.81 30.60 7.82
CA LEU A 501 -33.66 29.90 8.39
C LEU A 501 -32.38 30.16 7.58
N SER A 502 -32.44 30.08 6.24
CA SER A 502 -31.30 30.34 5.36
C SER A 502 -30.83 31.80 5.42
N ARG A 503 -31.77 32.74 5.49
CA ARG A 503 -31.50 34.19 5.63
C ARG A 503 -30.81 34.50 6.97
N VAL A 504 -31.41 34.09 8.08
CA VAL A 504 -30.88 34.33 9.43
C VAL A 504 -29.54 33.64 9.61
N PHE A 505 -29.38 32.40 9.12
CA PHE A 505 -28.07 31.75 9.15
C PHE A 505 -27.02 32.57 8.42
N ARG A 506 -27.32 33.11 7.23
CA ARG A 506 -26.38 33.92 6.44
C ARG A 506 -25.97 35.24 7.12
N GLU A 507 -26.90 35.87 7.83
CA GLU A 507 -26.71 37.18 8.49
C GLU A 507 -26.01 37.06 9.86
N ASP A 508 -26.42 36.10 10.70
CA ASP A 508 -26.10 36.11 12.13
C ASP A 508 -25.09 35.04 12.61
N TRP A 509 -24.69 34.09 11.76
CA TRP A 509 -23.80 32.99 12.18
C TRP A 509 -22.46 33.43 12.81
N LYS A 510 -21.92 34.57 12.36
CA LYS A 510 -20.69 35.18 12.91
C LYS A 510 -20.89 35.81 14.29
N ARG A 511 -22.14 36.16 14.62
CA ARG A 511 -22.56 36.94 15.80
C ARG A 511 -22.98 36.05 16.96
N SER A 512 -23.70 34.96 16.70
CA SER A 512 -24.19 34.05 17.74
C SER A 512 -24.08 32.59 17.33
N PHE A 513 -23.16 31.85 17.98
CA PHE A 513 -23.01 30.41 17.80
C PHE A 513 -24.26 29.62 18.21
N ASP A 514 -25.03 30.09 19.19
CA ASP A 514 -26.21 29.36 19.68
C ASP A 514 -27.31 29.38 18.59
N VAL A 515 -27.58 30.55 18.01
CA VAL A 515 -28.50 30.71 16.85
C VAL A 515 -28.02 29.88 15.67
N ALA A 516 -26.74 30.02 15.32
CA ALA A 516 -26.13 29.33 14.18
C ALA A 516 -26.21 27.80 14.32
N THR A 517 -25.90 27.27 15.50
CA THR A 517 -25.90 25.83 15.77
C THR A 517 -27.32 25.28 15.74
N ASN A 518 -28.29 25.96 16.35
CA ASN A 518 -29.70 25.53 16.31
C ASN A 518 -30.24 25.48 14.87
N ILE A 519 -30.04 26.55 14.08
CA ILE A 519 -30.46 26.57 12.67
C ILE A 519 -29.75 25.49 11.85
N MET A 520 -28.43 25.31 12.04
CA MET A 520 -27.69 24.28 11.32
C MET A 520 -28.12 22.87 11.75
N SER A 521 -28.48 22.65 13.02
CA SER A 521 -29.03 21.38 13.51
C SER A 521 -30.40 21.06 12.89
N THR A 522 -31.26 22.07 12.68
CA THR A 522 -32.50 21.89 11.88
C THR A 522 -32.17 21.40 10.47
N PHE A 523 -31.23 22.04 9.77
CA PHE A 523 -30.82 21.60 8.44
C PHE A 523 -30.14 20.22 8.45
N VAL A 524 -29.38 19.87 9.49
CA VAL A 524 -28.82 18.52 9.67
C VAL A 524 -29.94 17.49 9.77
N ASN A 525 -30.99 17.74 10.54
CA ASN A 525 -32.14 16.84 10.64
C ASN A 525 -32.86 16.69 9.28
N PHE A 526 -33.03 17.77 8.51
CA PHE A 526 -33.56 17.68 7.15
C PHE A 526 -32.64 16.84 6.24
N SER A 527 -31.33 17.03 6.31
CA SER A 527 -30.35 16.35 5.45
C SER A 527 -30.24 14.85 5.68
N ARG A 528 -30.79 14.29 6.77
CA ARG A 528 -30.82 12.83 7.00
C ARG A 528 -31.59 12.07 5.92
N PHE A 529 -32.52 12.74 5.23
CA PHE A 529 -33.36 12.14 4.19
C PHE A 529 -33.00 12.73 2.82
N SER A 530 -32.53 11.89 1.91
CA SER A 530 -32.09 12.28 0.55
C SER A 530 -33.16 13.03 -0.24
N LYS A 531 -34.46 12.70 -0.05
CA LYS A 531 -35.60 13.42 -0.65
C LYS A 531 -35.63 14.93 -0.35
N TYR A 532 -35.01 15.39 0.74
CA TYR A 532 -34.97 16.82 1.10
C TYR A 532 -33.69 17.53 0.64
N HIS A 533 -32.71 16.80 0.09
CA HIS A 533 -31.47 17.40 -0.42
C HIS A 533 -31.68 18.45 -1.52
N PRO A 534 -32.61 18.30 -2.49
CA PRO A 534 -32.87 19.33 -3.50
C PRO A 534 -33.24 20.70 -2.91
N VAL A 535 -34.03 20.72 -1.83
CA VAL A 535 -34.40 21.96 -1.12
C VAL A 535 -33.18 22.59 -0.46
N LEU A 536 -32.35 21.80 0.24
CA LEU A 536 -31.11 22.28 0.86
C LEU A 536 -30.11 22.82 -0.18
N LEU A 537 -30.07 22.23 -1.38
CA LEU A 537 -29.25 22.70 -2.51
C LEU A 537 -29.82 23.98 -3.13
N HIS A 538 -31.14 24.08 -3.30
CA HIS A 538 -31.83 25.28 -3.78
C HIS A 538 -31.51 26.52 -2.92
N HIS A 539 -31.64 26.37 -1.59
CA HIS A 539 -31.30 27.44 -0.63
C HIS A 539 -29.78 27.59 -0.37
N LYS A 540 -28.93 26.87 -1.12
CA LYS A 540 -27.46 26.90 -1.09
C LYS A 540 -26.84 26.57 0.28
N ILE A 541 -27.52 25.79 1.12
CA ILE A 541 -27.12 25.52 2.51
C ILE A 541 -25.72 24.88 2.59
N GLY A 542 -25.40 23.93 1.71
CA GLY A 542 -24.05 23.34 1.64
C GLY A 542 -22.95 24.36 1.30
N SER A 543 -23.24 25.40 0.50
CA SER A 543 -22.27 26.48 0.25
C SER A 543 -22.07 27.38 1.49
N LEU A 544 -23.12 27.60 2.29
CA LEU A 544 -23.03 28.33 3.55
C LEU A 544 -22.21 27.56 4.59
N CYS A 545 -22.28 26.22 4.60
CA CYS A 545 -21.45 25.39 5.47
C CYS A 545 -19.95 25.49 5.16
N VAL A 546 -19.57 25.37 3.88
CA VAL A 546 -18.16 25.52 3.48
C VAL A 546 -17.62 26.92 3.83
N LEU A 547 -18.42 27.97 3.59
CA LEU A 547 -18.09 29.35 3.98
C LEU A 547 -17.91 29.51 5.51
N ALA A 548 -18.79 28.88 6.29
CA ALA A 548 -18.72 28.91 7.75
C ALA A 548 -17.47 28.21 8.28
N ILE A 549 -17.13 27.04 7.71
CA ILE A 549 -15.94 26.27 8.08
C ILE A 549 -14.66 27.06 7.80
N ASP A 550 -14.50 27.64 6.60
CA ASP A 550 -13.32 28.44 6.23
C ASP A 550 -13.09 29.63 7.17
N HIS A 551 -14.14 30.42 7.42
CA HIS A 551 -14.06 31.60 8.28
C HIS A 551 -13.78 31.27 9.75
N GLU A 552 -14.48 30.29 10.31
CA GLU A 552 -14.29 29.92 11.72
C GLU A 552 -12.95 29.22 11.95
N SER A 553 -12.42 28.49 10.94
CA SER A 553 -11.05 27.98 10.96
C SER A 553 -10.01 29.11 11.04
N LYS A 554 -10.17 30.17 10.23
CA LYS A 554 -9.31 31.38 10.28
C LYS A 554 -9.46 32.12 11.62
N ARG A 555 -10.67 32.17 12.17
CA ARG A 555 -10.96 32.80 13.48
C ARG A 555 -10.32 32.05 14.65
N TYR A 556 -10.32 30.72 14.58
CA TYR A 556 -9.67 29.85 15.58
C TYR A 556 -8.18 30.13 15.70
N ASP A 557 -7.46 30.27 14.58
CA ASP A 557 -6.01 30.56 14.60
C ASP A 557 -5.69 31.87 15.31
N SER A 558 -6.50 32.92 15.10
CA SER A 558 -6.40 34.17 15.83
C SER A 558 -6.62 33.98 17.33
N TRP A 559 -7.65 33.22 17.73
CA TRP A 559 -7.97 32.97 19.14
C TRP A 559 -6.92 32.12 19.87
N ILE A 560 -6.28 31.15 19.20
CA ILE A 560 -5.18 30.38 19.81
C ILE A 560 -3.95 31.26 20.06
N LEU A 561 -3.66 32.21 19.16
CA LEU A 561 -2.59 33.20 19.37
C LEU A 561 -2.92 34.19 20.50
N GLU A 562 -4.19 34.55 20.65
CA GLU A 562 -4.68 35.41 21.73
C GLU A 562 -4.65 34.70 23.09
N ILE A 563 -5.13 33.46 23.19
CA ILE A 563 -5.10 32.62 24.42
C ILE A 563 -3.68 32.51 24.99
N LYS A 564 -2.64 32.45 24.14
CA LYS A 564 -1.22 32.39 24.58
C LYS A 564 -0.70 33.69 25.22
N LYS A 565 -1.42 34.81 25.05
CA LYS A 565 -1.05 36.16 25.54
C LYS A 565 -2.04 36.74 26.53
N ALA A 566 -3.24 36.15 26.62
CA ALA A 566 -4.36 36.62 27.42
C ALA A 566 -4.22 36.30 28.92
N ASP A 567 -4.93 37.07 29.74
CA ASP A 567 -5.16 36.74 31.15
C ASP A 567 -6.08 35.50 31.32
N GLY A 568 -6.16 34.98 32.55
CA GLY A 568 -6.90 33.75 32.85
C GLY A 568 -8.41 33.81 32.57
N ASP A 569 -9.06 34.97 32.66
CA ASP A 569 -10.50 35.10 32.38
C ASP A 569 -10.76 35.27 30.88
N THR A 570 -9.96 36.08 30.18
CA THR A 570 -10.02 36.20 28.71
C THR A 570 -9.72 34.86 28.03
N ALA A 571 -8.67 34.15 28.46
CA ALA A 571 -8.36 32.81 27.96
C ALA A 571 -9.51 31.80 28.22
N LYS A 572 -10.19 31.90 29.37
CA LYS A 572 -11.36 31.07 29.70
C LYS A 572 -12.56 31.38 28.80
N LYS A 573 -12.84 32.67 28.52
CA LYS A 573 -13.89 33.11 27.58
C LYS A 573 -13.63 32.60 26.17
N LEU A 574 -12.41 32.72 25.66
CA LEU A 574 -12.02 32.23 24.33
C LEU A 574 -12.14 30.70 24.23
N ARG A 575 -11.72 29.95 25.26
CA ARG A 575 -11.93 28.48 25.32
C ARG A 575 -13.42 28.07 25.32
N ILE A 576 -14.31 28.87 25.89
CA ILE A 576 -15.77 28.66 25.80
C ILE A 576 -16.28 28.94 24.39
N ALA A 577 -15.79 30.01 23.74
CA ALA A 577 -16.12 30.33 22.35
C ALA A 577 -15.70 29.21 21.38
N ILE A 578 -14.47 28.69 21.50
CA ILE A 578 -13.96 27.56 20.70
C ILE A 578 -14.82 26.30 20.86
N ARG A 579 -15.34 26.02 22.07
CA ARG A 579 -16.27 24.89 22.28
C ARG A 579 -17.60 25.09 21.54
N LYS A 580 -18.19 26.29 21.59
CA LYS A 580 -19.43 26.59 20.84
C LYS A 580 -19.20 26.55 19.33
N GLN A 581 -18.08 27.11 18.87
CA GLN A 581 -17.61 27.04 17.48
C GLN A 581 -17.48 25.59 17.01
N SER A 582 -16.90 24.71 17.83
CA SER A 582 -16.74 23.29 17.52
C SER A 582 -18.10 22.58 17.31
N SER A 583 -19.14 22.94 18.06
CA SER A 583 -20.50 22.42 17.86
C SER A 583 -21.11 22.87 16.54
N LEU A 584 -20.96 24.15 16.17
CA LEU A 584 -21.41 24.67 14.88
C LEU A 584 -20.68 23.96 13.72
N LEU A 585 -19.36 23.85 13.80
CA LEU A 585 -18.53 23.19 12.79
C LEU A 585 -18.88 21.71 12.63
N ALA A 586 -19.13 21.00 13.74
CA ALA A 586 -19.56 19.60 13.69
C ALA A 586 -20.91 19.46 12.98
N ALA A 587 -21.86 20.37 13.21
CA ALA A 587 -23.14 20.39 12.51
C ALA A 587 -22.96 20.69 11.00
N CYS A 588 -22.14 21.69 10.64
CA CYS A 588 -21.82 22.01 9.26
C CYS A 588 -21.17 20.82 8.52
N VAL A 589 -20.16 20.19 9.12
CA VAL A 589 -19.49 19.02 8.52
C VAL A 589 -20.47 17.84 8.40
N THR A 590 -21.31 17.59 9.41
CA THR A 590 -22.33 16.52 9.35
C THR A 590 -23.33 16.75 8.21
N LEU A 591 -23.78 17.99 8.00
CA LEU A 591 -24.63 18.33 6.86
C LEU A 591 -23.92 18.06 5.53
N LEU A 592 -22.64 18.45 5.40
CA LEU A 592 -21.86 18.19 4.20
C LEU A 592 -21.70 16.69 3.94
N THR A 593 -21.45 15.87 4.97
CA THR A 593 -21.41 14.40 4.88
C THR A 593 -22.72 13.82 4.35
N ASN A 594 -23.85 14.30 4.87
CA ASN A 594 -25.16 13.84 4.42
C ASN A 594 -25.46 14.25 2.97
N LEU A 595 -25.07 15.47 2.56
CA LEU A 595 -25.24 15.96 1.19
C LEU A 595 -24.27 15.33 0.18
N ALA A 596 -23.13 14.79 0.63
CA ALA A 596 -22.15 14.10 -0.21
C ALA A 596 -22.59 12.70 -0.67
N VAL A 597 -23.83 12.28 -0.37
CA VAL A 597 -24.44 11.08 -0.99
C VAL A 597 -24.57 11.25 -2.52
N ASP A 598 -24.79 12.47 -3.02
CA ASP A 598 -24.67 12.78 -4.45
C ASP A 598 -23.21 13.12 -4.81
N ILE A 599 -22.59 12.29 -5.65
CA ILE A 599 -21.22 12.49 -6.16
C ILE A 599 -21.03 13.85 -6.85
N ASN A 600 -22.07 14.40 -7.51
CA ASN A 600 -22.00 15.71 -8.15
C ASN A 600 -21.93 16.85 -7.13
N VAL A 601 -22.46 16.63 -5.92
CA VAL A 601 -22.38 17.55 -4.79
C VAL A 601 -21.04 17.40 -4.09
N GLU A 602 -20.57 16.17 -3.86
CA GLU A 602 -19.24 15.87 -3.31
C GLU A 602 -18.13 16.52 -4.13
N LEU A 603 -18.11 16.30 -5.46
CA LEU A 603 -17.13 16.93 -6.37
C LEU A 603 -17.17 18.47 -6.33
N LYS A 604 -18.34 19.08 -6.10
CA LYS A 604 -18.46 20.56 -5.93
C LYS A 604 -17.89 21.04 -4.60
N MET A 605 -17.91 20.20 -3.56
CA MET A 605 -17.29 20.51 -2.27
C MET A 605 -15.77 20.35 -2.33
N VAL A 606 -15.27 19.26 -2.92
CA VAL A 606 -13.82 19.00 -3.07
C VAL A 606 -13.14 20.13 -3.87
N ARG A 607 -13.78 20.61 -4.96
CA ARG A 607 -13.35 21.80 -5.74
C ARG A 607 -13.33 23.14 -4.97
N ARG A 608 -13.69 23.15 -3.69
CA ARG A 608 -13.63 24.30 -2.78
C ARG A 608 -12.75 23.99 -1.55
N ASP A 609 -11.69 23.23 -1.77
CA ASP A 609 -10.67 22.87 -0.78
C ASP A 609 -11.22 22.17 0.47
N LEU A 610 -12.38 21.49 0.37
CA LEU A 610 -13.04 20.86 1.53
C LEU A 610 -12.10 19.90 2.27
N VAL A 611 -11.25 19.15 1.56
CA VAL A 611 -10.27 18.24 2.20
C VAL A 611 -9.34 19.01 3.14
N GLN A 612 -8.77 20.13 2.69
CA GLN A 612 -7.89 20.99 3.52
C GLN A 612 -8.66 21.58 4.71
N LEU A 613 -9.90 22.02 4.50
CA LEU A 613 -10.78 22.52 5.57
C LEU A 613 -11.10 21.46 6.63
N LEU A 614 -11.32 20.20 6.23
CA LEU A 614 -11.55 19.08 7.14
C LEU A 614 -10.30 18.69 7.92
N ILE A 615 -9.12 18.74 7.29
CA ILE A 615 -7.84 18.53 7.96
C ILE A 615 -7.59 19.64 9.01
N LYS A 616 -8.00 20.88 8.70
CA LYS A 616 -7.98 21.97 9.67
C LYS A 616 -8.94 21.74 10.84
N CYS A 617 -10.18 21.31 10.57
CA CYS A 617 -11.13 20.90 11.62
C CYS A 617 -10.59 19.76 12.51
N LEU A 618 -9.89 18.78 11.95
CA LEU A 618 -9.21 17.71 12.68
C LEU A 618 -8.06 18.24 13.56
N GLN A 619 -7.30 19.24 13.09
CA GLN A 619 -6.27 19.89 13.89
C GLN A 619 -6.87 20.69 15.06
N MET A 620 -8.01 21.36 14.84
CA MET A 620 -8.69 22.20 15.84
C MET A 620 -9.20 21.42 17.05
N SER A 621 -9.46 20.12 16.90
CA SER A 621 -10.15 19.30 17.91
C SER A 621 -9.22 18.55 18.88
N LEU A 622 -7.90 18.75 18.81
CA LEU A 622 -6.89 18.03 19.61
C LEU A 622 -6.86 18.38 21.12
N GLU A 623 -7.73 19.27 21.62
CA GLU A 623 -7.85 19.57 23.07
C GLU A 623 -9.08 18.97 23.77
N SER A 624 -10.03 18.34 23.05
CA SER A 624 -11.09 17.53 23.66
C SER A 624 -11.74 16.56 22.68
N GLN A 625 -12.08 15.34 23.14
CA GLN A 625 -12.79 14.33 22.33
C GLN A 625 -14.18 14.86 21.93
N ASN A 626 -14.26 15.41 20.72
CA ASN A 626 -15.37 16.24 20.27
C ASN A 626 -16.15 15.60 19.11
N SER A 627 -17.42 15.98 19.02
CA SER A 627 -18.27 15.75 17.83
C SER A 627 -17.64 16.26 16.53
N LEU A 628 -16.80 17.31 16.58
CA LEU A 628 -16.06 17.81 15.42
C LEU A 628 -15.02 16.80 14.90
N THR A 629 -14.29 16.11 15.77
CA THR A 629 -13.33 15.06 15.36
C THR A 629 -14.06 13.94 14.63
N LEU A 630 -15.16 13.47 15.23
CA LEU A 630 -16.00 12.40 14.66
C LEU A 630 -16.60 12.80 13.30
N ALA A 631 -17.18 14.00 13.19
CA ALA A 631 -17.73 14.50 11.94
C ALA A 631 -16.65 14.65 10.86
N SER A 632 -15.47 15.19 11.21
CA SER A 632 -14.36 15.39 10.28
C SER A 632 -13.80 14.06 9.77
N ILE A 633 -13.54 13.10 10.66
CA ILE A 633 -13.05 11.77 10.27
C ILE A 633 -14.10 11.00 9.46
N ARG A 634 -15.40 11.12 9.78
CA ARG A 634 -16.46 10.51 8.95
C ARG A 634 -16.46 11.02 7.52
N LEU A 635 -16.24 12.32 7.30
CA LEU A 635 -16.18 12.88 5.95
C LEU A 635 -14.85 12.60 5.25
N LEU A 636 -13.73 12.67 5.97
CA LEU A 636 -12.42 12.26 5.43
C LEU A 636 -12.41 10.78 5.03
N LEU A 637 -13.04 9.89 5.81
CA LEU A 637 -13.22 8.47 5.47
C LEU A 637 -13.97 8.31 4.13
N LYS A 638 -15.09 9.00 3.94
CA LYS A 638 -15.84 8.98 2.67
C LYS A 638 -15.02 9.53 1.51
N LEU A 639 -14.27 10.61 1.72
CA LEU A 639 -13.43 11.22 0.68
C LEU A 639 -12.17 10.40 0.35
N SER A 640 -11.65 9.62 1.30
CA SER A 640 -10.44 8.79 1.16
C SER A 640 -10.59 7.56 0.25
N ILE A 641 -11.77 7.37 -0.35
CA ILE A 641 -11.99 6.38 -1.41
C ILE A 641 -11.29 6.82 -2.71
N PHE A 642 -11.12 8.14 -2.92
CA PHE A 642 -10.45 8.71 -4.09
C PHE A 642 -8.98 9.00 -3.81
N GLU A 643 -8.10 8.65 -4.75
CA GLU A 643 -6.64 8.76 -4.59
C GLU A 643 -6.19 10.21 -4.41
N GLU A 644 -6.72 11.14 -5.20
CA GLU A 644 -6.34 12.55 -5.13
C GLU A 644 -6.65 13.15 -3.75
N ASN A 645 -7.73 12.69 -3.12
CA ASN A 645 -8.08 13.08 -1.76
C ASN A 645 -7.13 12.46 -0.74
N LYS A 646 -6.74 11.18 -0.89
CA LYS A 646 -5.73 10.53 -0.04
C LYS A 646 -4.39 11.26 -0.13
N LEU A 647 -3.88 11.54 -1.33
CA LEU A 647 -2.64 12.29 -1.55
C LEU A 647 -2.64 13.67 -0.87
N VAL A 648 -3.76 14.41 -0.92
CA VAL A 648 -3.90 15.68 -0.18
C VAL A 648 -3.89 15.47 1.33
N MET A 649 -4.53 14.40 1.85
CA MET A 649 -4.49 14.07 3.27
C MET A 649 -3.08 13.66 3.75
N GLU A 650 -2.36 12.87 2.95
CA GLU A 650 -0.98 12.45 3.23
C GLU A 650 -0.02 13.64 3.24
N HIS A 651 -0.08 14.52 2.25
CA HIS A 651 0.76 15.73 2.17
C HIS A 651 0.62 16.61 3.42
N HIS A 652 -0.57 16.65 4.02
CA HIS A 652 -0.83 17.40 5.24
C HIS A 652 -0.61 16.57 6.52
N GLY A 653 -0.07 15.35 6.43
CA GLY A 653 0.24 14.47 7.55
C GLY A 653 -0.99 14.06 8.37
N VAL A 654 -2.04 13.56 7.70
CA VAL A 654 -3.25 13.07 8.36
C VAL A 654 -3.01 11.76 9.12
N VAL A 655 -2.22 10.83 8.57
CA VAL A 655 -1.92 9.52 9.21
C VAL A 655 -1.35 9.74 10.62
N GLU A 656 -0.34 10.60 10.75
CA GLU A 656 0.34 10.95 11.99
C GLU A 656 -0.57 11.72 12.96
N LYS A 657 -1.64 12.36 12.47
CA LYS A 657 -2.68 13.00 13.31
C LYS A 657 -3.69 11.98 13.83
N LEU A 658 -4.10 11.02 13.00
CA LEU A 658 -5.03 9.95 13.38
C LEU A 658 -4.42 9.01 14.41
N VAL A 659 -3.15 8.62 14.24
CA VAL A 659 -2.44 7.75 15.19
C VAL A 659 -2.32 8.42 16.57
N LYS A 660 -2.07 9.74 16.61
CA LYS A 660 -2.05 10.54 17.85
C LYS A 660 -3.39 10.66 18.58
N LEU A 661 -4.49 10.16 18.01
CA LEU A 661 -5.78 10.09 18.72
C LEU A 661 -5.86 8.86 19.65
N PHE A 662 -5.01 7.85 19.45
CA PHE A 662 -5.02 6.65 20.27
C PHE A 662 -4.37 6.89 21.65
N PRO A 663 -4.90 6.30 22.73
CA PRO A 663 -6.07 5.41 22.78
C PRO A 663 -7.42 6.15 22.71
N ILE A 664 -8.30 5.71 21.81
CA ILE A 664 -9.65 6.31 21.60
C ILE A 664 -10.70 5.58 22.44
N GLN A 665 -11.28 6.28 23.42
CA GLN A 665 -12.32 5.73 24.30
C GLN A 665 -13.68 5.58 23.58
N ASP A 666 -14.10 6.61 22.84
CA ASP A 666 -15.35 6.62 22.09
C ASP A 666 -15.36 5.57 20.96
N ALA A 667 -16.32 4.64 21.01
CA ALA A 667 -16.34 3.48 20.11
C ALA A 667 -16.64 3.87 18.65
N ASP A 668 -17.49 4.87 18.42
CA ASP A 668 -17.83 5.36 17.08
C ASP A 668 -16.62 6.03 16.43
N LEU A 669 -15.93 6.92 17.17
CA LEU A 669 -14.71 7.59 16.76
C LEU A 669 -13.59 6.59 16.49
N ARG A 670 -13.44 5.58 17.36
CA ARG A 670 -12.44 4.51 17.18
C ARG A 670 -12.70 3.75 15.87
N LYS A 671 -13.93 3.27 15.65
CA LYS A 671 -14.32 2.53 14.44
C LYS A 671 -14.08 3.32 13.15
N VAL A 672 -14.45 4.61 13.11
CA VAL A 672 -14.20 5.42 11.89
C VAL A 672 -12.73 5.79 11.69
N THR A 673 -11.97 5.92 12.78
CA THR A 673 -10.52 6.19 12.70
C THR A 673 -9.75 4.97 12.21
N ILE A 674 -10.08 3.77 12.70
CA ILE A 674 -9.49 2.50 12.23
C ILE A 674 -9.81 2.28 10.75
N LYS A 675 -11.06 2.53 10.31
CA LYS A 675 -11.43 2.44 8.89
C LYS A 675 -10.67 3.43 8.00
N LEU A 676 -10.40 4.66 8.47
CA LEU A 676 -9.62 5.63 7.70
C LEU A 676 -8.12 5.25 7.67
N LEU A 677 -7.58 4.75 8.77
CA LEU A 677 -6.21 4.20 8.80
C LEU A 677 -6.08 2.97 7.88
N PHE A 678 -7.09 2.10 7.83
CA PHE A 678 -7.14 0.97 6.89
C PHE A 678 -7.04 1.42 5.43
N ASN A 679 -7.74 2.48 5.04
CA ASN A 679 -7.62 3.06 3.69
C ASN A 679 -6.22 3.62 3.39
N PHE A 680 -5.48 4.07 4.42
CA PHE A 680 -4.10 4.55 4.28
C PHE A 680 -3.04 3.46 4.36
N SER A 681 -3.34 2.28 4.93
CA SER A 681 -2.34 1.20 5.11
C SER A 681 -2.08 0.38 3.86
N PHE A 682 -2.84 0.57 2.79
CA PHE A 682 -2.52 0.03 1.46
C PHE A 682 -1.29 0.70 0.82
N GLU A 683 -0.94 1.92 1.27
CA GLU A 683 0.25 2.64 0.83
C GLU A 683 1.48 2.21 1.66
N PRO A 684 2.49 1.53 1.08
CA PRO A 684 3.61 0.99 1.86
C PRO A 684 4.35 2.05 2.68
N LYS A 685 4.46 3.27 2.14
CA LYS A 685 5.07 4.45 2.77
C LYS A 685 4.38 4.92 4.07
N ASN A 686 3.16 4.48 4.35
CA ASN A 686 2.40 4.89 5.53
C ASN A 686 2.48 3.88 6.68
N VAL A 687 2.74 2.60 6.40
CA VAL A 687 2.87 1.58 7.44
C VAL A 687 3.96 1.94 8.47
N PRO A 688 5.20 2.31 8.10
CA PRO A 688 6.21 2.76 9.06
C PRO A 688 5.74 3.92 9.94
N LYS A 689 5.07 4.93 9.37
CA LYS A 689 4.53 6.08 10.12
C LYS A 689 3.49 5.68 11.17
N MET A 690 2.72 4.62 10.90
CA MET A 690 1.75 4.07 11.85
C MET A 690 2.45 3.29 12.98
N VAL A 691 3.48 2.53 12.64
CA VAL A 691 4.30 1.76 13.59
C VAL A 691 5.09 2.69 14.51
N ASP A 692 5.81 3.68 13.95
CA ASP A 692 6.52 4.74 14.68
C ASP A 692 5.60 5.54 15.62
N GLY A 693 4.35 5.73 15.22
CA GLY A 693 3.32 6.39 16.03
C GLY A 693 2.76 5.51 17.17
N GLY A 694 3.19 4.26 17.30
CA GLY A 694 2.76 3.32 18.34
C GLY A 694 1.40 2.65 18.07
N LEU A 695 0.91 2.64 16.82
CA LEU A 695 -0.42 2.13 16.50
C LEU A 695 -0.57 0.62 16.80
N VAL A 696 0.50 -0.16 16.62
CA VAL A 696 0.51 -1.63 16.72
C VAL A 696 -0.07 -2.12 18.06
N THR A 697 0.41 -1.59 19.19
CA THR A 697 -0.06 -2.03 20.52
C THR A 697 -1.53 -1.67 20.78
N HIS A 698 -2.02 -0.59 20.18
CA HIS A 698 -3.42 -0.20 20.31
C HIS A 698 -4.33 -1.07 19.43
N ILE A 699 -3.93 -1.37 18.19
CA ILE A 699 -4.68 -2.25 17.29
C ILE A 699 -4.69 -3.70 17.80
N ALA A 700 -3.55 -4.20 18.31
CA ALA A 700 -3.42 -5.51 18.94
C ALA A 700 -4.48 -5.76 20.04
N SER A 701 -4.78 -4.75 20.87
CA SER A 701 -5.81 -4.83 21.93
C SER A 701 -7.26 -4.81 21.44
N LEU A 702 -7.51 -4.76 20.12
CA LEU A 702 -8.83 -4.59 19.52
C LEU A 702 -9.19 -5.69 18.50
N ILE A 703 -8.28 -6.59 18.16
CA ILE A 703 -8.48 -7.57 17.09
C ILE A 703 -9.57 -8.61 17.39
N GLU A 704 -9.87 -8.84 18.67
CA GLU A 704 -10.96 -9.73 19.12
C GLU A 704 -12.36 -9.16 18.84
N ASP A 705 -12.52 -7.83 18.95
CA ASP A 705 -13.82 -7.14 18.85
C ASP A 705 -14.04 -6.42 17.50
N ASP A 706 -12.99 -6.23 16.68
CA ASP A 706 -13.05 -5.44 15.46
C ASP A 706 -12.23 -6.06 14.30
N ASN A 707 -12.93 -6.71 13.37
CA ASN A 707 -12.32 -7.28 12.16
C ASN A 707 -11.55 -6.24 11.32
N LYS A 708 -11.87 -4.94 11.40
CA LYS A 708 -11.07 -3.91 10.71
C LYS A 708 -9.79 -3.58 11.47
N ALA A 709 -9.75 -3.77 12.80
CA ALA A 709 -8.48 -3.76 13.53
C ALA A 709 -7.61 -4.96 13.13
N LEU A 710 -8.17 -6.16 12.99
CA LEU A 710 -7.43 -7.33 12.50
C LEU A 710 -6.86 -7.12 11.09
N ASN A 711 -7.66 -6.58 10.15
CA ASN A 711 -7.19 -6.27 8.80
C ASN A 711 -6.10 -5.18 8.76
N VAL A 712 -6.15 -4.19 9.67
CA VAL A 712 -5.05 -3.23 9.84
C VAL A 712 -3.82 -3.94 10.41
N LEU A 713 -3.99 -4.83 11.39
CA LEU A 713 -2.86 -5.57 11.98
C LEU A 713 -2.14 -6.46 10.95
N TYR A 714 -2.87 -7.03 9.99
CA TYR A 714 -2.27 -7.76 8.86
C TYR A 714 -1.34 -6.86 8.03
N LEU A 715 -1.81 -5.69 7.60
CA LEU A 715 -0.98 -4.77 6.82
C LEU A 715 0.19 -4.19 7.64
N LEU A 716 0.00 -3.98 8.94
CA LEU A 716 1.10 -3.61 9.85
C LEU A 716 2.11 -4.75 10.01
N SER A 717 1.67 -6.01 10.13
CA SER A 717 2.55 -7.16 10.41
C SER A 717 3.48 -7.53 9.26
N CYS A 718 3.32 -6.94 8.07
CA CYS A 718 4.31 -7.02 7.01
C CYS A 718 5.63 -6.29 7.36
N ASN A 719 5.57 -5.25 8.22
CA ASN A 719 6.74 -4.50 8.68
C ASN A 719 7.42 -5.16 9.90
N ASP A 720 8.76 -5.19 9.91
CA ASP A 720 9.54 -5.93 10.91
C ASP A 720 9.46 -5.33 12.33
N ASP A 721 9.47 -4.00 12.46
CA ASP A 721 9.29 -3.35 13.77
C ASP A 721 7.92 -3.69 14.37
N ALA A 722 6.87 -3.77 13.54
CA ALA A 722 5.55 -4.21 13.97
C ALA A 722 5.54 -5.66 14.46
N LYS A 723 6.20 -6.59 13.73
CA LYS A 723 6.37 -7.99 14.18
C LYS A 723 7.05 -8.02 15.56
N ALA A 724 8.14 -7.29 15.74
CA ALA A 724 8.87 -7.21 17.01
C ALA A 724 8.01 -6.61 18.16
N MET A 725 7.14 -5.64 17.86
CA MET A 725 6.22 -5.06 18.86
C MET A 725 5.13 -6.04 19.33
N LEU A 726 4.66 -6.96 18.47
CA LEU A 726 3.63 -7.94 18.84
C LEU A 726 4.04 -8.86 20.00
N ALA A 727 5.35 -9.11 20.15
CA ALA A 727 5.96 -9.88 21.25
C ALA A 727 5.67 -9.34 22.67
N PHE A 728 5.15 -8.11 22.76
CA PHE A 728 4.81 -7.40 24.00
C PHE A 728 3.30 -7.15 24.14
N THR A 729 2.48 -7.86 23.38
CA THR A 729 1.02 -7.75 23.36
C THR A 729 0.36 -9.12 23.50
N ASP A 730 -0.91 -9.14 23.90
CA ASP A 730 -1.70 -10.37 23.99
C ASP A 730 -2.17 -10.89 22.61
N ALA A 731 -1.85 -10.19 21.50
CA ALA A 731 -2.29 -10.55 20.16
C ALA A 731 -1.90 -11.98 19.76
N ILE A 732 -0.69 -12.44 20.10
CA ILE A 732 -0.25 -13.81 19.79
C ILE A 732 -1.18 -14.84 20.47
N GLN A 733 -1.61 -14.58 21.71
CA GLN A 733 -2.50 -15.48 22.44
C GLN A 733 -3.91 -15.50 21.84
N LEU A 734 -4.42 -14.32 21.42
CA LEU A 734 -5.72 -14.20 20.75
C LEU A 734 -5.71 -14.90 19.38
N LEU A 735 -4.72 -14.63 18.54
CA LEU A 735 -4.56 -15.27 17.22
C LEU A 735 -4.43 -16.79 17.36
N MET A 736 -3.61 -17.28 18.30
CA MET A 736 -3.46 -18.71 18.58
C MET A 736 -4.77 -19.35 19.04
N ARG A 737 -5.48 -18.73 19.98
CA ARG A 737 -6.78 -19.22 20.45
C ARG A 737 -7.77 -19.34 19.30
N ASP A 738 -7.87 -18.31 18.46
CA ASP A 738 -8.85 -18.27 17.38
C ASP A 738 -8.52 -19.33 16.30
N VAL A 739 -7.25 -19.47 15.91
CA VAL A 739 -6.79 -20.54 15.00
C VAL A 739 -7.05 -21.94 15.60
N LEU A 740 -6.65 -22.19 16.86
CA LEU A 740 -6.83 -23.48 17.52
C LEU A 740 -8.30 -23.84 17.79
N SER A 741 -9.20 -22.85 17.84
CA SER A 741 -10.65 -23.09 17.94
C SER A 741 -11.31 -23.53 16.63
N GLY A 742 -10.58 -23.49 15.51
CA GLY A 742 -11.12 -23.71 14.16
C GLY A 742 -11.95 -22.55 13.62
N GLN A 743 -12.05 -21.42 14.35
CA GLN A 743 -12.80 -20.22 13.92
C GLN A 743 -11.90 -19.12 13.34
N GLY A 744 -10.58 -19.29 13.37
CA GLY A 744 -9.61 -18.34 12.84
C GLY A 744 -9.76 -18.13 11.33
N SER A 745 -9.97 -16.88 10.93
CA SER A 745 -10.05 -16.48 9.52
C SER A 745 -8.70 -16.60 8.80
N GLU A 746 -8.69 -16.58 7.46
CA GLU A 746 -7.43 -16.53 6.69
C GLU A 746 -6.56 -15.32 7.07
N VAL A 747 -7.17 -14.18 7.40
CA VAL A 747 -6.44 -13.01 7.91
C VAL A 747 -5.81 -13.30 9.28
N THR A 748 -6.50 -14.02 10.17
CA THR A 748 -5.97 -14.48 11.46
C THR A 748 -4.72 -15.35 11.26
N LYS A 749 -4.81 -16.33 10.33
CA LYS A 749 -3.70 -17.24 10.00
C LYS A 749 -2.53 -16.48 9.35
N ALA A 750 -2.81 -15.55 8.44
CA ALA A 750 -1.79 -14.72 7.78
C ALA A 750 -1.08 -13.76 8.74
N VAL A 751 -1.80 -13.15 9.70
CA VAL A 751 -1.17 -12.35 10.76
C VAL A 751 -0.28 -13.24 11.63
N LEU A 752 -0.73 -14.45 12.01
CA LEU A 752 0.07 -15.39 12.79
C LEU A 752 1.32 -15.85 12.03
N LEU A 753 1.22 -16.11 10.72
CA LEU A 753 2.34 -16.43 9.83
C LEU A 753 3.38 -15.31 9.82
N ASN A 754 2.97 -14.08 9.49
CA ASN A 754 3.84 -12.91 9.52
C ASN A 754 4.49 -12.70 10.89
N THR A 755 3.74 -12.98 11.96
CA THR A 755 4.21 -12.89 13.34
C THR A 755 5.31 -13.92 13.62
N CYS A 756 5.16 -15.16 13.17
CA CYS A 756 6.16 -16.24 13.32
C CYS A 756 7.45 -16.05 12.50
N ILE A 757 7.49 -15.14 11.52
CA ILE A 757 8.75 -14.78 10.83
C ILE A 757 9.75 -14.14 11.82
N GLU A 758 9.28 -13.53 12.92
CA GLU A 758 10.15 -13.02 13.99
C GLU A 758 10.44 -14.11 15.04
N LYS A 759 11.72 -14.36 15.30
CA LYS A 759 12.22 -15.44 16.15
C LYS A 759 11.60 -15.47 17.55
N ARG A 760 11.50 -14.30 18.19
CA ARG A 760 10.93 -14.19 19.54
C ARG A 760 9.45 -14.56 19.55
N ASN A 761 8.72 -14.22 18.49
CA ASN A 761 7.30 -14.53 18.38
C ASN A 761 7.07 -16.01 18.11
N ALA A 762 7.87 -16.64 17.24
CA ALA A 762 7.85 -18.09 17.04
C ALA A 762 8.04 -18.85 18.38
N GLN A 763 8.97 -18.40 19.24
CA GLN A 763 9.15 -18.95 20.58
C GLN A 763 7.93 -18.76 21.50
N LEU A 764 7.26 -17.61 21.44
CA LEU A 764 6.02 -17.35 22.18
C LEU A 764 4.86 -18.22 21.68
N VAL A 765 4.78 -18.47 20.37
CA VAL A 765 3.80 -19.39 19.76
C VAL A 765 4.05 -20.84 20.18
N CYS A 766 5.30 -21.30 20.21
CA CYS A 766 5.64 -22.64 20.72
C CYS A 766 5.33 -22.82 22.21
N GLY A 767 5.51 -21.78 23.02
CA GLY A 767 5.49 -21.86 24.48
C GLY A 767 6.71 -22.59 25.06
N PRO A 768 6.82 -22.68 26.40
CA PRO A 768 8.05 -23.11 27.10
C PRO A 768 8.58 -24.49 26.69
N ASP A 769 7.67 -25.45 26.47
CA ASP A 769 7.99 -26.86 26.15
C ASP A 769 7.53 -27.28 24.74
N GLY A 770 7.15 -26.33 23.86
CA GLY A 770 6.64 -26.63 22.52
C GLY A 770 5.16 -27.02 22.45
N GLN A 771 4.41 -26.91 23.55
CA GLN A 771 2.98 -27.28 23.63
C GLN A 771 2.11 -26.54 22.59
N GLY A 772 2.42 -25.29 22.26
CA GLY A 772 1.71 -24.54 21.22
C GLY A 772 2.06 -24.99 19.81
N LEU A 773 3.30 -25.45 19.57
CA LEU A 773 3.67 -26.11 18.32
C LEU A 773 2.94 -27.45 18.17
N ASP A 774 2.83 -28.24 19.24
CA ASP A 774 2.10 -29.51 19.21
C ASP A 774 0.64 -29.34 18.81
N LEU A 775 -0.05 -28.35 19.40
CA LEU A 775 -1.43 -28.04 19.04
C LEU A 775 -1.58 -27.55 17.59
N LEU A 776 -0.62 -26.77 17.08
CA LEU A 776 -0.59 -26.37 15.66
C LEU A 776 -0.30 -27.55 14.73
N MET A 777 0.59 -28.47 15.13
CA MET A 777 0.92 -29.68 14.38
C MET A 777 -0.27 -30.64 14.30
N ASP A 778 -0.92 -30.93 15.43
CA ASP A 778 -2.13 -31.75 15.48
C ASP A 778 -3.25 -31.15 14.61
N LEU A 779 -3.44 -29.83 14.68
CA LEU A 779 -4.43 -29.14 13.86
C LEU A 779 -4.07 -29.16 12.37
N ALA A 780 -2.82 -28.83 12.00
CA ALA A 780 -2.37 -28.84 10.60
C ALA A 780 -2.50 -30.24 9.98
N LEU A 781 -2.08 -31.28 10.69
CA LEU A 781 -2.10 -32.67 10.20
C LEU A 781 -3.52 -33.23 10.09
N SER A 782 -4.43 -32.85 10.99
CA SER A 782 -5.83 -33.32 10.97
C SER A 782 -6.72 -32.55 10.00
N SER A 783 -6.50 -31.25 9.81
CA SER A 783 -7.26 -30.39 8.89
C SER A 783 -6.71 -30.35 7.47
N ARG A 784 -5.41 -30.63 7.28
CA ARG A 784 -4.64 -30.38 6.05
C ARG A 784 -4.67 -28.91 5.58
N ASP A 785 -4.77 -27.99 6.53
CA ASP A 785 -4.78 -26.55 6.26
C ASP A 785 -3.39 -26.03 5.84
N LEU A 786 -3.29 -25.53 4.59
CA LEU A 786 -2.06 -25.01 4.00
C LEU A 786 -1.50 -23.79 4.73
N MET A 787 -2.35 -22.92 5.27
CA MET A 787 -1.91 -21.72 5.99
C MET A 787 -1.36 -22.09 7.37
N ILE A 788 -1.92 -23.10 8.05
CA ILE A 788 -1.41 -23.56 9.34
C ILE A 788 -0.05 -24.26 9.17
N VAL A 789 0.13 -25.11 8.15
CA VAL A 789 1.47 -25.71 7.90
C VAL A 789 2.50 -24.65 7.46
N LYS A 790 2.11 -23.57 6.77
CA LYS A 790 2.98 -22.42 6.53
C LYS A 790 3.39 -21.69 7.81
N VAL A 791 2.47 -21.50 8.78
CA VAL A 791 2.82 -20.98 10.12
C VAL A 791 3.85 -21.89 10.80
N VAL A 792 3.65 -23.21 10.73
CA VAL A 792 4.57 -24.22 11.27
C VAL A 792 5.95 -24.13 10.59
N ARG A 793 6.02 -23.99 9.26
CA ARG A 793 7.26 -23.79 8.50
C ARG A 793 8.02 -22.53 8.92
N ALA A 794 7.31 -21.41 9.13
CA ALA A 794 7.92 -20.17 9.61
C ALA A 794 8.54 -20.33 11.01
N ILE A 795 7.99 -21.18 11.88
CA ILE A 795 8.60 -21.55 13.17
C ILE A 795 9.84 -22.44 12.95
N ALA A 796 9.79 -23.40 12.01
CA ALA A 796 10.89 -24.32 11.72
C ALA A 796 12.16 -23.62 11.21
N ALA A 797 12.02 -22.52 10.45
CA ALA A 797 13.13 -21.71 9.94
C ALA A 797 14.03 -21.11 11.05
N HIS A 798 13.53 -20.99 12.30
CA HIS A 798 14.27 -20.38 13.41
C HIS A 798 15.22 -21.34 14.12
N ASP A 799 16.52 -21.04 14.10
CA ASP A 799 17.56 -21.78 14.82
C ASP A 799 17.35 -21.91 16.34
N GLY A 800 17.71 -23.08 16.88
CA GLY A 800 17.89 -23.30 18.30
C GLY A 800 16.77 -24.14 18.92
N GLN A 801 16.22 -23.67 20.05
CA GLN A 801 15.26 -24.45 20.85
C GLN A 801 13.97 -24.80 20.07
N THR A 802 13.52 -23.93 19.17
CA THR A 802 12.37 -24.12 18.28
C THR A 802 12.54 -25.37 17.42
N GLN A 803 13.66 -25.53 16.71
CA GLN A 803 13.87 -26.72 15.86
C GLN A 803 13.89 -28.03 16.67
N ASN A 804 14.39 -28.03 17.92
CA ASN A 804 14.40 -29.23 18.76
C ASN A 804 12.98 -29.74 19.09
N MET A 805 11.98 -28.86 19.12
CA MET A 805 10.58 -29.23 19.38
C MET A 805 9.99 -30.03 18.21
N PHE A 806 10.51 -29.87 16.99
CA PHE A 806 10.06 -30.62 15.81
C PHE A 806 10.54 -32.08 15.76
N LEU A 807 11.54 -32.48 16.55
CA LEU A 807 12.21 -33.78 16.38
C LEU A 807 11.27 -35.01 16.41
N LYS A 808 10.17 -34.95 17.19
CA LYS A 808 9.15 -36.00 17.24
C LYS A 808 8.18 -35.99 16.05
N TRP A 809 8.04 -34.84 15.38
CA TRP A 809 7.16 -34.61 14.24
C TRP A 809 7.82 -34.92 12.89
N VAL A 810 9.16 -34.83 12.81
CA VAL A 810 9.92 -35.06 11.57
C VAL A 810 9.55 -36.38 10.85
N PRO A 811 9.49 -37.55 11.51
CA PRO A 811 9.14 -38.79 10.81
C PRO A 811 7.75 -38.72 10.19
N LYS A 812 6.79 -38.06 10.85
CA LYS A 812 5.41 -38.00 10.37
C LYS A 812 5.23 -37.01 9.22
N LEU A 813 5.90 -35.87 9.28
CA LEU A 813 5.97 -34.93 8.16
C LEU A 813 6.64 -35.58 6.94
N LEU A 814 7.71 -36.35 7.15
CA LEU A 814 8.45 -37.04 6.08
C LEU A 814 7.62 -38.14 5.42
N GLU A 815 6.89 -38.96 6.20
CA GLU A 815 5.93 -39.93 5.67
C GLU A 815 4.91 -39.28 4.74
N ILE A 816 4.36 -38.12 5.13
CA ILE A 816 3.36 -37.38 4.33
C ILE A 816 4.01 -36.79 3.08
N ALA A 817 5.17 -36.14 3.21
CA ALA A 817 5.91 -35.57 2.09
C ALA A 817 6.22 -36.62 1.00
N MET A 818 6.65 -37.82 1.40
CA MET A 818 6.97 -38.91 0.47
C MET A 818 5.72 -39.60 -0.10
N ALA A 819 4.66 -39.78 0.70
CA ALA A 819 3.46 -40.52 0.27
C ALA A 819 2.50 -39.68 -0.59
N ASP A 820 2.33 -38.39 -0.25
CA ASP A 820 1.38 -37.49 -0.92
C ASP A 820 2.07 -36.53 -1.93
N GLY A 821 3.40 -36.38 -1.90
CA GLY A 821 4.13 -35.45 -2.77
C GLY A 821 4.14 -35.82 -4.26
N LEU A 822 3.89 -37.09 -4.58
CA LEU A 822 3.72 -37.59 -5.96
C LEU A 822 2.26 -37.89 -6.31
N ASP A 823 1.30 -37.53 -5.43
CA ASP A 823 -0.13 -37.71 -5.68
C ASP A 823 -0.65 -36.66 -6.67
N SER A 824 -1.52 -37.06 -7.59
CA SER A 824 -2.10 -36.18 -8.62
C SER A 824 -3.14 -35.19 -8.08
N SER A 825 -3.46 -35.23 -6.80
CA SER A 825 -4.36 -34.28 -6.14
C SER A 825 -3.57 -33.07 -5.64
N GLU A 826 -3.75 -31.91 -6.28
CA GLU A 826 -3.13 -30.62 -5.90
C GLU A 826 -3.20 -30.31 -4.40
N SER A 827 -4.34 -30.59 -3.75
CA SER A 827 -4.53 -30.39 -2.31
C SER A 827 -3.61 -31.25 -1.43
N LYS A 828 -3.24 -32.44 -1.91
CA LYS A 828 -2.32 -33.36 -1.23
C LYS A 828 -0.87 -33.01 -1.54
N SER A 829 -0.54 -32.80 -2.81
CA SER A 829 0.83 -32.47 -3.24
C SER A 829 1.27 -31.11 -2.69
N SER A 830 0.40 -30.11 -2.62
CA SER A 830 0.67 -28.81 -1.98
C SER A 830 0.91 -28.95 -0.47
N PHE A 831 0.15 -29.81 0.22
CA PHE A 831 0.36 -30.04 1.65
C PHE A 831 1.66 -30.83 1.90
N ALA A 832 1.95 -31.81 1.06
CA ALA A 832 3.20 -32.58 1.07
C ALA A 832 4.42 -31.70 0.77
N LEU A 833 4.30 -30.73 -0.14
CA LEU A 833 5.32 -29.72 -0.45
C LEU A 833 5.65 -28.88 0.78
N GLU A 834 4.65 -28.37 1.50
CA GLU A 834 4.89 -27.60 2.73
C GLU A 834 5.38 -28.48 3.90
N CYS A 835 4.96 -29.75 3.97
CA CYS A 835 5.61 -30.72 4.86
C CYS A 835 7.09 -30.87 4.54
N MET A 836 7.45 -31.08 3.27
CA MET A 836 8.84 -31.23 2.83
C MET A 836 9.67 -29.97 3.14
N GLY A 837 9.15 -28.79 2.78
CA GLY A 837 9.77 -27.50 3.09
C GLY A 837 9.92 -27.23 4.59
N THR A 838 8.94 -27.64 5.41
CA THR A 838 9.07 -27.57 6.88
C THR A 838 10.24 -28.41 7.40
N ILE A 839 10.44 -29.62 6.85
CA ILE A 839 11.55 -30.48 7.29
C ILE A 839 12.89 -29.96 6.74
N ALA A 840 12.91 -29.40 5.53
CA ALA A 840 14.11 -28.86 4.88
C ALA A 840 14.83 -27.78 5.72
N GLU A 841 14.10 -27.01 6.53
CA GLU A 841 14.65 -26.03 7.49
C GLU A 841 15.40 -26.67 8.66
N LEU A 842 15.08 -27.92 9.04
CA LEU A 842 15.45 -28.53 10.31
C LEU A 842 16.88 -29.09 10.30
N ARG A 843 17.84 -28.23 10.65
CA ARG A 843 19.26 -28.57 10.81
C ARG A 843 19.52 -29.62 11.89
N VAL A 844 18.66 -29.68 12.90
CA VAL A 844 18.75 -30.63 14.03
C VAL A 844 18.21 -32.03 13.72
N ALA A 845 17.49 -32.23 12.61
CA ALA A 845 16.90 -33.52 12.28
C ALA A 845 17.98 -34.61 12.10
N PRO A 846 17.74 -35.86 12.53
CA PRO A 846 18.72 -36.95 12.44
C PRO A 846 18.80 -37.52 11.02
N TRP A 847 19.24 -36.71 10.07
CA TRP A 847 19.13 -36.97 8.63
C TRP A 847 19.72 -38.31 8.19
N ALA A 848 20.90 -38.70 8.69
CA ALA A 848 21.51 -40.00 8.36
C ALA A 848 20.65 -41.20 8.78
N LYS A 849 19.87 -41.06 9.87
CA LYS A 849 18.92 -42.08 10.33
C LYS A 849 17.68 -42.09 9.44
N LEU A 850 17.13 -40.91 9.13
CA LEU A 850 15.91 -40.75 8.32
C LEU A 850 16.10 -41.27 6.88
N LEU A 851 17.21 -40.89 6.22
CA LEU A 851 17.58 -41.35 4.89
C LEU A 851 17.59 -42.88 4.79
N LYS A 852 18.05 -43.56 5.85
CA LYS A 852 18.15 -45.02 5.94
C LYS A 852 16.82 -45.69 6.29
N GLU A 853 16.08 -45.19 7.28
CA GLU A 853 14.83 -45.81 7.75
C GLU A 853 13.70 -45.66 6.72
N HIS A 854 13.58 -44.48 6.10
CA HIS A 854 12.53 -44.19 5.11
C HIS A 854 12.92 -44.52 3.66
N HIS A 855 14.12 -45.08 3.43
CA HIS A 855 14.63 -45.41 2.09
C HIS A 855 14.57 -44.21 1.11
N MET A 856 15.00 -43.04 1.59
CA MET A 856 14.80 -41.78 0.86
C MET A 856 15.60 -41.69 -0.43
N ILE A 857 16.82 -42.26 -0.49
CA ILE A 857 17.72 -42.07 -1.64
C ILE A 857 17.11 -42.54 -2.98
N PRO A 858 16.53 -43.76 -3.09
CA PRO A 858 15.78 -44.15 -4.29
C PRO A 858 14.62 -43.21 -4.67
N TRP A 859 13.84 -42.76 -3.68
CA TRP A 859 12.71 -41.85 -3.92
C TRP A 859 13.16 -40.46 -4.39
N MET A 860 14.23 -39.92 -3.79
CA MET A 860 14.86 -38.68 -4.24
C MET A 860 15.41 -38.82 -5.66
N GLN A 861 16.02 -39.97 -5.98
CA GLN A 861 16.52 -40.24 -7.32
C GLN A 861 15.39 -40.28 -8.36
N GLU A 862 14.29 -40.98 -8.07
CA GLU A 862 13.10 -41.03 -8.94
C GLU A 862 12.48 -39.64 -9.15
N LEU A 863 12.30 -38.87 -8.07
CA LEU A 863 11.73 -37.52 -8.12
C LEU A 863 12.60 -36.55 -8.93
N LEU A 864 13.92 -36.52 -8.69
CA LEU A 864 14.85 -35.58 -9.32
C LEU A 864 15.20 -35.94 -10.77
N GLN A 865 14.97 -37.19 -11.20
CA GLN A 865 15.15 -37.64 -12.59
C GLN A 865 13.87 -37.54 -13.43
N TYR A 866 12.74 -37.15 -12.83
CA TYR A 866 11.47 -36.95 -13.53
C TYR A 866 11.42 -35.57 -14.20
N GLU A 867 12.05 -35.44 -15.38
CA GLU A 867 11.74 -34.50 -16.49
C GLU A 867 12.85 -34.56 -17.58
N PHE A 868 12.98 -35.70 -18.26
CA PHE A 868 13.89 -35.88 -19.42
C PHE A 868 13.17 -36.21 -20.74
N GLU A 869 11.84 -36.07 -20.80
CA GLU A 869 11.05 -36.16 -22.03
C GLU A 869 10.39 -34.81 -22.32
N GLU A 870 10.20 -34.48 -23.61
CA GLU A 870 9.58 -33.22 -24.03
C GLU A 870 8.21 -33.00 -23.36
N PRO A 871 7.83 -31.76 -23.02
CA PRO A 871 6.58 -31.47 -22.30
C PRO A 871 5.34 -31.76 -23.18
N GLY A 872 4.88 -33.01 -23.13
CA GLY A 872 3.59 -33.42 -23.64
C GLY A 872 2.44 -32.76 -22.88
N GLU A 873 1.28 -32.66 -23.53
CA GLU A 873 0.13 -31.84 -23.10
C GLU A 873 -0.52 -32.18 -21.75
N GLN A 874 0.00 -33.20 -21.04
CA GLN A 874 -0.48 -33.68 -19.73
C GLN A 874 0.46 -33.33 -18.55
N SER A 875 1.62 -32.71 -18.81
CA SER A 875 2.62 -32.35 -17.78
C SER A 875 2.14 -31.24 -16.82
N VAL A 876 1.36 -30.26 -17.30
CA VAL A 876 1.01 -29.03 -16.55
C VAL A 876 0.23 -29.28 -15.25
N MET A 877 -0.48 -30.41 -15.11
CA MET A 877 -1.21 -30.77 -13.88
C MET A 877 -0.34 -31.46 -12.82
N ASN A 878 0.92 -31.78 -13.11
CA ASN A 878 1.84 -32.45 -12.19
C ASN A 878 3.24 -31.80 -12.23
N ASP A 879 3.31 -30.47 -12.15
CA ASP A 879 4.60 -29.79 -11.99
C ASP A 879 5.28 -30.25 -10.69
N ARG A 880 6.38 -31.00 -10.84
CA ARG A 880 7.14 -31.55 -9.71
C ARG A 880 8.27 -30.62 -9.27
N LYS A 881 8.57 -29.54 -10.01
CA LYS A 881 9.69 -28.64 -9.74
C LYS A 881 9.64 -28.01 -8.35
N PRO A 882 8.49 -27.55 -7.81
CA PRO A 882 8.44 -27.05 -6.44
C PRO A 882 8.90 -28.08 -5.42
N LEU A 883 8.53 -29.36 -5.59
CA LEU A 883 8.93 -30.44 -4.68
C LEU A 883 10.38 -30.88 -4.90
N GLN A 884 10.84 -30.96 -6.15
CA GLN A 884 12.25 -31.18 -6.49
C GLN A 884 13.14 -30.12 -5.81
N LEU A 885 12.77 -28.84 -5.90
CA LEU A 885 13.49 -27.74 -5.25
C LEU A 885 13.53 -27.91 -3.72
N GLN A 886 12.41 -28.23 -3.06
CA GLN A 886 12.42 -28.49 -1.61
C GLN A 886 13.28 -29.71 -1.23
N VAL A 887 13.39 -30.71 -2.11
CA VAL A 887 14.29 -31.87 -1.91
C VAL A 887 15.76 -31.51 -2.14
N VAL A 888 16.08 -30.58 -3.06
CA VAL A 888 17.43 -30.00 -3.21
C VAL A 888 17.80 -29.19 -1.96
N ILE A 889 16.93 -28.27 -1.50
CA ILE A 889 17.14 -27.48 -0.27
C ILE A 889 17.37 -28.42 0.93
N ALA A 890 16.53 -29.44 1.08
CA ALA A 890 16.68 -30.43 2.14
C ALA A 890 18.00 -31.21 2.01
N SER A 891 18.44 -31.54 0.78
CA SER A 891 19.75 -32.16 0.54
C SER A 891 20.90 -31.26 1.00
N GLY A 892 20.78 -29.94 0.81
CA GLY A 892 21.73 -28.95 1.32
C GLY A 892 21.78 -28.93 2.86
N THR A 893 20.61 -28.99 3.51
CA THR A 893 20.52 -29.12 4.98
C THR A 893 21.08 -30.46 5.49
N MET A 894 20.77 -31.57 4.83
CA MET A 894 21.31 -32.91 5.13
C MET A 894 22.84 -32.93 5.02
N ALA A 895 23.39 -32.37 3.93
CA ALA A 895 24.83 -32.34 3.65
C ALA A 895 25.67 -31.62 4.72
N ARG A 896 25.05 -30.83 5.62
CA ARG A 896 25.72 -30.25 6.79
C ARG A 896 26.17 -31.29 7.82
N GLN A 897 25.59 -32.50 7.81
CA GLN A 897 25.94 -33.61 8.70
C GLN A 897 26.73 -34.68 7.93
N LEU A 898 27.96 -34.99 8.35
CA LEU A 898 28.87 -35.90 7.62
C LEU A 898 28.24 -37.27 7.26
N GLU A 899 27.55 -37.92 8.19
CA GLU A 899 26.93 -39.24 7.94
C GLU A 899 25.75 -39.18 6.95
N ALA A 900 25.05 -38.05 6.89
CA ALA A 900 24.00 -37.81 5.90
C ALA A 900 24.60 -37.45 4.55
N ALA A 901 25.64 -36.61 4.53
CA ALA A 901 26.42 -36.29 3.33
C ALA A 901 27.00 -37.54 2.66
N ARG A 902 27.53 -38.51 3.43
CA ARG A 902 27.95 -39.84 2.92
C ARG A 902 26.80 -40.59 2.24
N SER A 903 25.58 -40.46 2.75
CA SER A 903 24.40 -41.13 2.18
C SER A 903 23.88 -40.45 0.91
N LEU A 904 24.23 -39.18 0.66
CA LEU A 904 23.88 -38.43 -0.56
C LEU A 904 24.81 -38.70 -1.75
N ILE A 905 25.96 -39.36 -1.55
CA ILE A 905 26.93 -39.69 -2.62
C ILE A 905 26.27 -40.31 -3.87
N PRO A 906 25.30 -41.25 -3.79
CA PRO A 906 24.65 -41.83 -4.96
C PRO A 906 23.83 -40.84 -5.81
N LEU A 907 23.54 -39.64 -5.31
CA LEU A 907 22.78 -38.61 -6.00
C LEU A 907 23.66 -37.55 -6.69
N ILE A 908 24.99 -37.60 -6.56
CA ILE A 908 25.91 -36.60 -7.13
C ILE A 908 25.68 -36.43 -8.64
N ASP A 909 25.63 -37.53 -9.40
CA ASP A 909 25.43 -37.47 -10.85
C ASP A 909 24.05 -36.92 -11.22
N THR A 910 23.02 -37.20 -10.41
CA THR A 910 21.67 -36.63 -10.55
C THR A 910 21.68 -35.12 -10.27
N PHE A 911 22.39 -34.64 -9.24
CA PHE A 911 22.52 -33.21 -8.97
C PHE A 911 23.31 -32.48 -10.05
N ILE A 912 24.34 -33.11 -10.65
CA ILE A 912 25.09 -32.53 -11.78
C ILE A 912 24.21 -32.46 -13.02
N ALA A 913 23.47 -33.52 -13.34
CA ALA A 913 22.53 -33.54 -14.47
C ALA A 913 21.41 -32.49 -14.30
N LEU A 914 20.91 -32.30 -13.08
CA LEU A 914 19.92 -31.25 -12.77
C LEU A 914 20.53 -29.86 -12.92
N LEU A 915 21.75 -29.62 -12.40
CA LEU A 915 22.46 -28.34 -12.57
C LEU A 915 22.69 -27.99 -14.04
N GLN A 916 22.89 -28.98 -14.91
CA GLN A 916 23.00 -28.81 -16.36
C GLN A 916 21.65 -28.50 -17.04
N SER A 917 20.54 -29.07 -16.58
CA SER A 917 19.22 -28.87 -17.19
C SER A 917 18.50 -27.61 -16.68
N THR A 918 18.81 -27.14 -15.47
CA THR A 918 18.19 -25.97 -14.83
C THR A 918 19.03 -24.70 -14.89
N GLN A 919 19.96 -24.57 -15.85
CA GLN A 919 20.87 -23.39 -15.95
C GLN A 919 20.16 -22.04 -16.18
N ILE A 920 18.86 -22.04 -16.49
CA ILE A 920 18.02 -20.85 -16.64
C ILE A 920 17.15 -20.56 -15.40
N ASP A 921 17.27 -21.37 -14.34
CA ASP A 921 16.54 -21.25 -13.08
C ASP A 921 17.54 -20.97 -11.95
N ASP A 922 17.76 -19.68 -11.69
CA ASP A 922 18.72 -19.18 -10.72
C ASP A 922 18.55 -19.81 -9.33
N GLU A 923 17.32 -20.09 -8.89
CA GLU A 923 17.06 -20.65 -7.56
C GLU A 923 17.48 -22.13 -7.50
N PHE A 924 17.19 -22.93 -8.52
CA PHE A 924 17.73 -24.30 -8.60
C PHE A 924 19.26 -24.30 -8.66
N VAL A 925 19.88 -23.40 -9.43
CA VAL A 925 21.34 -23.26 -9.52
C VAL A 925 21.94 -22.91 -8.15
N VAL A 926 21.42 -21.88 -7.47
CA VAL A 926 21.82 -21.46 -6.12
C VAL A 926 21.74 -22.61 -5.12
N GLN A 927 20.61 -23.33 -5.07
CA GLN A 927 20.41 -24.42 -4.10
C GLN A 927 21.27 -25.66 -4.42
N LEU A 928 21.46 -26.01 -5.70
CA LEU A 928 22.35 -27.11 -6.10
C LEU A 928 23.83 -26.79 -5.79
N LEU A 929 24.28 -25.58 -6.09
CA LEU A 929 25.60 -25.11 -5.69
C LEU A 929 25.77 -25.13 -4.16
N PHE A 930 24.73 -24.79 -3.40
CA PHE A 930 24.76 -24.91 -1.94
C PHE A 930 24.89 -26.37 -1.46
N VAL A 931 24.23 -27.34 -2.11
CA VAL A 931 24.44 -28.78 -1.86
C VAL A 931 25.92 -29.13 -2.06
N PHE A 932 26.48 -28.81 -3.22
CA PHE A 932 27.89 -29.12 -3.53
C PHE A 932 28.85 -28.43 -2.56
N LEU A 933 28.62 -27.17 -2.22
CA LEU A 933 29.37 -26.43 -1.19
C LEU A 933 29.35 -27.17 0.16
N GLN A 934 28.18 -27.62 0.64
CA GLN A 934 28.13 -28.36 1.91
C GLN A 934 28.82 -29.73 1.83
N LEU A 935 28.79 -30.41 0.68
CA LEU A 935 29.53 -31.67 0.48
C LEU A 935 31.06 -31.45 0.47
N LEU A 936 31.54 -30.44 -0.25
CA LEU A 936 32.97 -30.09 -0.36
C LEU A 936 33.58 -29.68 0.99
N ARG A 937 32.81 -29.12 1.92
CA ARG A 937 33.26 -28.79 3.29
C ARG A 937 33.67 -30.02 4.12
N HIS A 938 33.26 -31.23 3.73
CA HIS A 938 33.74 -32.47 4.35
C HIS A 938 34.95 -32.99 3.57
N LYS A 939 36.16 -32.81 4.12
CA LYS A 939 37.42 -33.21 3.47
C LYS A 939 37.39 -34.62 2.83
N GLU A 940 36.82 -35.61 3.53
CA GLU A 940 36.65 -37.00 3.04
C GLU A 940 35.83 -37.10 1.74
N LEU A 941 34.81 -36.26 1.59
CA LEU A 941 33.95 -36.21 0.40
C LEU A 941 34.56 -35.32 -0.68
N ALA A 942 35.24 -34.25 -0.27
CA ALA A 942 35.93 -33.32 -1.15
C ALA A 942 36.96 -34.06 -2.03
N GLU A 943 37.81 -34.91 -1.43
CA GLU A 943 38.79 -35.75 -2.16
C GLU A 943 38.14 -36.66 -3.22
N ARG A 944 36.90 -37.10 -2.99
CA ARG A 944 36.12 -37.93 -3.93
C ARG A 944 35.41 -37.10 -5.02
N LEU A 945 34.97 -35.88 -4.69
CA LEU A 945 34.29 -34.96 -5.61
C LEU A 945 35.26 -34.23 -6.56
N MET A 946 36.54 -34.12 -6.20
CA MET A 946 37.54 -33.34 -6.92
C MET A 946 38.55 -34.17 -7.73
N GLY A 947 38.16 -35.35 -8.21
CA GLY A 947 38.98 -36.12 -9.16
C GLY A 947 39.40 -35.28 -10.38
N ALA A 948 40.51 -35.64 -11.02
CA ALA A 948 41.11 -34.84 -12.10
C ALA A 948 40.20 -34.61 -13.33
N GLU A 949 39.19 -35.48 -13.50
CA GLU A 949 38.14 -35.46 -14.54
C GLU A 949 36.75 -35.07 -13.98
N SER A 950 36.67 -34.48 -12.78
CA SER A 950 35.39 -34.11 -12.17
C SER A 950 34.66 -33.02 -12.96
N ALA A 951 33.47 -33.34 -13.45
CA ALA A 951 32.58 -32.40 -14.13
C ALA A 951 32.17 -31.22 -13.23
N LEU A 952 32.03 -31.45 -11.90
CA LEU A 952 31.65 -30.42 -10.94
C LEU A 952 32.62 -29.24 -10.94
N GLY A 953 33.92 -29.51 -10.98
CA GLY A 953 34.94 -28.46 -10.98
C GLY A 953 34.98 -27.62 -12.27
N ALA A 954 34.58 -28.20 -13.40
CA ALA A 954 34.41 -27.44 -14.64
C ALA A 954 33.18 -26.52 -14.54
N HIS A 955 32.02 -27.05 -14.11
CA HIS A 955 30.80 -26.26 -13.99
C HIS A 955 30.90 -25.12 -12.96
N MET A 956 31.61 -25.33 -11.84
CA MET A 956 31.85 -24.25 -10.87
C MET A 956 32.75 -23.14 -11.41
N ILE A 957 33.70 -23.47 -12.31
CA ILE A 957 34.52 -22.48 -13.02
C ILE A 957 33.67 -21.71 -14.06
N ASP A 958 32.79 -22.40 -14.80
CA ASP A 958 31.89 -21.76 -15.76
C ASP A 958 30.95 -20.76 -15.06
N LEU A 959 30.39 -21.15 -13.90
CA LEU A 959 29.46 -20.36 -13.09
C LEU A 959 30.14 -19.30 -12.20
N MET A 960 31.48 -19.23 -12.16
CA MET A 960 32.21 -18.19 -11.40
C MET A 960 31.92 -16.77 -11.92
N HIS A 961 31.52 -16.65 -13.18
CA HIS A 961 31.21 -15.38 -13.86
C HIS A 961 29.73 -15.21 -14.20
N ASP A 962 28.85 -15.98 -13.53
CA ASP A 962 27.40 -15.93 -13.75
C ASP A 962 26.83 -14.51 -13.53
N ALA A 963 25.71 -14.16 -14.19
CA ALA A 963 25.07 -12.87 -14.03
C ALA A 963 24.47 -12.66 -12.62
N ASN A 964 23.99 -13.73 -11.98
CA ASN A 964 23.38 -13.69 -10.66
C ASN A 964 24.45 -13.59 -9.54
N ALA A 965 24.30 -12.61 -8.64
CA ALA A 965 25.25 -12.36 -7.57
C ALA A 965 25.32 -13.49 -6.53
N ALA A 966 24.20 -14.16 -6.21
CA ALA A 966 24.17 -15.25 -5.25
C ALA A 966 24.81 -16.53 -5.82
N VAL A 967 24.63 -16.79 -7.12
CA VAL A 967 25.33 -17.87 -7.83
C VAL A 967 26.85 -17.68 -7.73
N ARG A 968 27.35 -16.48 -8.06
CA ARG A 968 28.78 -16.15 -7.93
C ARG A 968 29.28 -16.31 -6.50
N GLU A 969 28.58 -15.79 -5.49
CA GLU A 969 28.99 -15.88 -4.08
C GLU A 969 29.15 -17.34 -3.62
N ILE A 970 28.19 -18.22 -3.96
CA ILE A 970 28.27 -19.64 -3.59
C ILE A 970 29.36 -20.37 -4.39
N CYS A 971 29.52 -20.06 -5.68
CA CYS A 971 30.60 -20.59 -6.50
C CYS A 971 31.99 -20.21 -5.96
N ASP A 972 32.24 -18.94 -5.66
CA ASP A 972 33.54 -18.49 -5.11
C ASP A 972 33.85 -19.19 -3.78
N ASN A 973 32.87 -19.32 -2.88
CA ASN A 973 33.02 -20.06 -1.63
C ASN A 973 33.35 -21.55 -1.86
N ALA A 974 32.76 -22.18 -2.88
CA ALA A 974 33.04 -23.57 -3.23
C ALA A 974 34.44 -23.72 -3.86
N LEU A 975 34.79 -22.84 -4.80
CA LEU A 975 36.09 -22.81 -5.47
C LEU A 975 37.23 -22.59 -4.49
N LEU A 976 37.10 -21.70 -3.49
CA LEU A 976 38.09 -21.52 -2.43
C LEU A 976 38.39 -22.83 -1.67
N ILE A 977 37.35 -23.60 -1.32
CA ILE A 977 37.51 -24.91 -0.68
C ILE A 977 38.19 -25.92 -1.63
N MET A 978 37.95 -25.81 -2.94
CA MET A 978 38.65 -26.63 -3.93
C MET A 978 40.13 -26.25 -4.07
N GLU A 979 40.46 -24.95 -4.03
CA GLU A 979 41.84 -24.43 -4.03
C GLU A 979 42.62 -24.92 -2.80
N GLU A 980 42.01 -24.90 -1.61
CA GLU A 980 42.62 -25.40 -0.35
C GLU A 980 42.88 -26.92 -0.36
N HIS A 981 42.08 -27.70 -1.09
CA HIS A 981 42.13 -29.15 -1.05
C HIS A 981 42.85 -29.81 -2.24
N SER A 982 43.07 -29.11 -3.36
CA SER A 982 43.77 -29.66 -4.52
C SER A 982 44.64 -28.64 -5.25
N HIS A 983 45.96 -28.87 -5.24
CA HIS A 983 46.93 -28.08 -6.01
C HIS A 983 46.70 -28.13 -7.54
N ASP A 984 46.02 -29.14 -8.06
CA ASP A 984 45.70 -29.22 -9.49
C ASP A 984 44.49 -28.36 -9.85
N TRP A 985 43.45 -28.34 -9.00
CA TRP A 985 42.34 -27.41 -9.16
C TRP A 985 42.75 -25.97 -8.87
N ALA A 986 43.58 -25.72 -7.86
CA ALA A 986 44.13 -24.39 -7.58
C ALA A 986 44.83 -23.77 -8.80
N ARG A 987 45.63 -24.55 -9.54
CA ARG A 987 46.28 -24.08 -10.78
C ARG A 987 45.28 -23.83 -11.91
N ARG A 988 44.23 -24.63 -12.04
CA ARG A 988 43.16 -24.42 -13.04
C ARG A 988 42.36 -23.16 -12.74
N ILE A 989 41.87 -23.00 -11.51
CA ILE A 989 41.03 -21.88 -11.07
C ILE A 989 41.80 -20.55 -11.18
N ALA A 990 43.05 -20.50 -10.70
CA ALA A 990 43.91 -19.33 -10.86
C ALA A 990 44.16 -18.97 -12.34
N GLY A 991 44.31 -19.98 -13.22
CA GLY A 991 44.45 -19.80 -14.66
C GLY A 991 43.23 -19.19 -15.33
N GLU A 992 42.02 -19.62 -14.96
CA GLU A 992 40.78 -19.04 -15.49
C GLU A 992 40.48 -17.66 -14.91
N ARG A 993 40.69 -17.43 -13.59
CA ARG A 993 40.62 -16.09 -12.98
C ARG A 993 41.56 -15.10 -13.68
N PHE A 994 42.78 -15.52 -14.03
CA PHE A 994 43.73 -14.70 -14.79
C PHE A 994 43.29 -14.42 -16.23
N LYS A 995 42.79 -15.44 -16.96
CA LYS A 995 42.23 -15.24 -18.31
C LYS A 995 41.07 -14.26 -18.30
N TRP A 996 40.16 -14.37 -17.33
CA TRP A 996 39.00 -13.49 -17.19
C TRP A 996 39.41 -12.05 -16.88
N HIS A 997 40.32 -11.85 -15.92
CA HIS A 997 40.87 -10.53 -15.62
C HIS A 997 41.49 -9.86 -16.86
N ASN A 998 42.26 -10.62 -17.65
CA ASN A 998 42.83 -10.12 -18.90
C ASN A 998 41.76 -9.83 -19.96
N ALA A 999 40.68 -10.63 -20.05
CA ALA A 999 39.59 -10.39 -20.98
C ALA A 999 38.83 -9.09 -20.64
N GLN A 1000 38.52 -8.85 -19.36
CA GLN A 1000 37.92 -7.59 -18.90
C GLN A 1000 38.85 -6.40 -19.13
N TRP A 1001 40.16 -6.56 -18.91
CA TRP A 1001 41.14 -5.51 -19.17
C TRP A 1001 41.25 -5.18 -20.67
N LEU A 1002 41.25 -6.21 -21.54
CA LEU A 1002 41.22 -6.03 -22.99
C LEU A 1002 39.94 -5.34 -23.46
N GLU A 1003 38.78 -5.72 -22.92
CA GLU A 1003 37.50 -5.06 -23.24
C GLU A 1003 37.50 -3.58 -22.80
N MET A 1004 38.04 -3.27 -21.61
CA MET A 1004 38.23 -1.90 -21.14
C MET A 1004 39.13 -1.09 -22.08
N VAL A 1005 40.26 -1.66 -22.51
CA VAL A 1005 41.19 -1.03 -23.46
C VAL A 1005 40.58 -0.85 -24.85
N GLU A 1006 39.76 -1.80 -25.33
CA GLU A 1006 39.01 -1.65 -26.59
C GLU A 1006 37.90 -0.60 -26.50
N ARG A 1007 37.22 -0.47 -25.35
CA ARG A 1007 36.25 0.60 -25.08
C ARG A 1007 36.93 1.98 -25.05
N GLU A 1008 38.12 2.10 -24.46
CA GLU A 1008 38.92 3.33 -24.50
C GLU A 1008 39.42 3.66 -25.92
N ALA A 1009 39.88 2.66 -26.67
CA ALA A 1009 40.41 2.84 -28.03
C ALA A 1009 39.33 3.26 -29.05
N ASN A 1010 38.08 2.83 -28.88
CA ASN A 1010 36.97 3.12 -29.80
C ASN A 1010 36.27 4.47 -29.56
N GLY A 1011 36.75 5.29 -28.61
CA GLY A 1011 36.62 6.75 -28.70
C GLY A 1011 35.20 7.33 -28.79
N ASN A 1012 34.25 6.84 -27.99
CA ASN A 1012 32.94 7.49 -27.86
C ASN A 1012 32.47 7.52 -26.40
N GLY A 1013 33.23 8.25 -25.58
CA GLY A 1013 32.93 8.42 -24.15
C GLY A 1013 31.72 9.33 -23.92
N MET A 1014 30.63 8.75 -23.41
CA MET A 1014 29.63 9.49 -22.64
C MET A 1014 29.29 8.66 -21.39
N TYR A 1015 29.59 9.23 -20.23
CA TYR A 1015 29.61 8.56 -18.93
C TYR A 1015 28.24 8.00 -18.50
N ASP A 1016 28.22 6.74 -18.08
CA ASP A 1016 27.29 6.17 -17.09
C ASP A 1016 28.13 5.28 -16.13
N ASP A 1017 28.93 5.93 -15.27
CA ASP A 1017 29.59 5.29 -14.10
C ASP A 1017 28.53 5.12 -12.99
N GLU A 1018 27.76 4.03 -13.00
CA GLU A 1018 26.99 3.62 -11.82
C GLU A 1018 26.47 2.15 -11.83
N ASP A 1019 27.26 1.16 -12.28
CA ASP A 1019 27.03 -0.24 -11.84
C ASP A 1019 28.24 -1.20 -11.94
N TYR A 1020 29.20 -1.07 -11.02
CA TYR A 1020 30.10 -2.17 -10.63
C TYR A 1020 30.42 -2.06 -9.13
N GLY A 1021 29.47 -2.47 -8.30
CA GLY A 1021 29.67 -2.62 -6.86
C GLY A 1021 30.55 -3.82 -6.51
N ALA A 1022 31.86 -3.68 -6.68
CA ALA A 1022 32.85 -4.62 -6.13
C ALA A 1022 33.64 -3.93 -5.01
N ASP A 1023 33.22 -4.13 -3.75
CA ASP A 1023 33.97 -3.75 -2.55
C ASP A 1023 35.23 -4.63 -2.39
N LEU A 1024 36.21 -4.43 -3.28
CA LEU A 1024 37.55 -4.98 -3.13
C LEU A 1024 38.38 -4.03 -2.26
N ASN A 1025 38.31 -4.27 -0.94
CA ASN A 1025 39.25 -3.70 0.04
C ASN A 1025 40.68 -4.24 -0.22
N PHE A 1026 41.37 -3.66 -1.20
CA PHE A 1026 42.79 -3.87 -1.44
C PHE A 1026 43.64 -3.14 -0.40
N ASP A 1027 43.63 -3.66 0.82
CA ASP A 1027 44.42 -3.09 1.91
C ASP A 1027 44.79 -4.14 2.96
N HIS A 1028 45.20 -5.37 2.56
CA HIS A 1028 45.98 -6.35 3.35
C HIS A 1028 46.45 -7.57 2.51
N PHE A 1029 47.34 -7.33 1.52
CA PHE A 1029 48.24 -8.38 0.99
C PHE A 1029 49.67 -7.83 0.99
N ASP A 1030 50.40 -8.14 2.06
CA ASP A 1030 51.82 -7.85 2.24
C ASP A 1030 52.61 -9.13 1.93
N ASP A 1031 52.77 -9.44 0.64
CA ASP A 1031 53.61 -10.54 0.15
C ASP A 1031 54.61 -10.01 -0.89
N GLY A 1032 55.85 -9.82 -0.44
CA GLY A 1032 56.92 -9.24 -1.25
C GLY A 1032 57.39 -10.16 -2.37
N PHE A 1033 57.01 -9.86 -3.61
CA PHE A 1033 57.64 -10.39 -4.81
C PHE A 1033 58.78 -9.48 -5.28
N ASP A 1034 60.02 -9.95 -5.16
CA ASP A 1034 61.21 -9.28 -5.70
C ASP A 1034 61.26 -9.47 -7.24
N ILE A 1035 61.50 -8.39 -7.97
CA ILE A 1035 61.24 -8.27 -9.41
C ILE A 1035 62.47 -8.70 -10.24
N ASN A 1036 63.29 -9.62 -9.70
CA ASN A 1036 64.67 -9.85 -10.21
C ASN A 1036 65.09 -11.31 -10.45
N GLU A 1037 64.20 -12.32 -10.33
CA GLU A 1037 64.52 -13.69 -10.78
C GLU A 1037 63.85 -14.04 -12.14
N PRO A 1038 64.62 -14.52 -13.14
CA PRO A 1038 64.08 -14.83 -14.47
C PRO A 1038 63.40 -16.21 -14.50
N ILE A 1039 62.16 -16.24 -14.99
CA ILE A 1039 61.32 -17.44 -15.04
C ILE A 1039 61.79 -18.40 -16.14
N PHE A 1040 62.20 -19.61 -15.74
CA PHE A 1040 62.17 -20.86 -16.54
C PHE A 1040 62.07 -22.09 -15.62
#